data_AF-A0A961JJZ8-F1
#
_entry.id   AF-A0A961JJZ8-F1
#
_cell.length_a   1.000
_cell.length_b   1.000
_cell.length_c   1.000
_cell.angle_alpha   90.00
_cell.angle_beta   90.00
_cell.angle_gamma   90.00
#
_symmetry.space_group_name_H-M   'P 1'
#
loop_
_entity.id
_entity.type
_entity.pdbx_description
1 polymer ?
#
loop_
_entity_poly.entity_id
_entity_poly.type
_entity_poly.pdbx_seq_one_letter_code
_entity_poly.pdbx_strand_id
1 'polypeptide(L)'
;MTEISRVSLFGKLNKLGYQAVESATVFCKMRGNPYVELVHWMHQLLNMQDSDLHRIIQHYNLDPGKIATEMTRALDMLPRGASAISDLSDHLTDAMERGWVWGSLLYSSSQVRTGHLLLGMLKTPSLRNILKSMSPELGKIGPDDLADNFAKATEGSPEERLRPQDGSQTGGGVEPGEASGARQAALGSTEALDQFCTDLTEQARNGEIDPIVGRDEEIRQLVDVLMRRRQNNPILTGEAGVGKTAVVEGFALRIARGDVPPALQNVRLLALDVGLLQAGASMKGEFENRLRSVIDEVQASPTPIVMFVDETHTLVGAGGAAGTGDAANLLKPALARGTLRTIGATTWAEYKKYIEKDPALTRRFQVVQVDEPDIPKAILMMRGIASMLEKHHQVQVLDEGIEAAVSLSARYIPARQLPDKSVSLLDTACARVAVSQHAVPAEVDDSRRRIEALATELEIIGRDETAGYDVADRREAVTAAKTSEEERLGGLTERWEKEKAVVEKILDLRSKLREGGAPVDTPLVGAEAEVVESPLDDAARTQLLADLKAANRELTDLQGESPLILPIVDHQAVASVVGDWTGIPVGRMVKDEIDTVLHLEEHLAKRVIGQDHAMKMIAKRIQTSRAGLDNPSKPIGVFMLAGTSGVGKTETALALAEVLYGGEQNVIT
;
A
#
# COMPACT_ATOMS: atom_id res chain seq x y z
N MET A 1 -10.10 -43.07 14.22
CA MET A 1 -11.29 -42.82 13.39
C MET A 1 -10.91 -41.71 12.44
N THR A 2 -11.06 -41.90 11.13
CA THR A 2 -10.82 -40.86 10.12
C THR A 2 -11.93 -39.83 10.24
N GLU A 3 -11.63 -38.65 10.78
CA GLU A 3 -12.55 -37.52 10.84
C GLU A 3 -12.64 -36.83 9.48
N ILE A 4 -13.81 -36.26 9.15
CA ILE A 4 -13.99 -35.47 7.92
C ILE A 4 -13.15 -34.20 8.08
N SER A 5 -12.23 -33.97 7.15
CA SER A 5 -11.37 -32.78 7.19
C SER A 5 -12.23 -31.52 7.09
N ARG A 6 -12.05 -30.55 7.99
CA ARG A 6 -12.69 -29.23 7.92
C ARG A 6 -12.52 -28.59 6.53
N VAL A 7 -11.36 -28.78 5.89
CA VAL A 7 -11.10 -28.28 4.52
C VAL A 7 -12.07 -28.89 3.51
N SER A 8 -12.33 -30.21 3.58
CA SER A 8 -13.30 -30.87 2.70
C SER A 8 -14.74 -30.44 2.96
N LEU A 9 -15.06 -30.11 4.22
CA LEU A 9 -16.39 -29.68 4.63
C LEU A 9 -16.70 -28.25 4.17
N PHE A 10 -15.80 -27.31 4.47
CA PHE A 10 -15.93 -25.90 4.04
C PHE A 10 -15.70 -25.71 2.54
N GLY A 11 -14.98 -26.62 1.87
CA GLY A 11 -14.83 -26.63 0.42
C GLY A 11 -16.12 -26.87 -0.36
N LYS A 12 -17.14 -27.49 0.27
CA LYS A 12 -18.49 -27.63 -0.32
C LYS A 12 -19.29 -26.35 -0.32
N LEU A 13 -18.87 -25.35 0.44
CA LEU A 13 -19.55 -24.06 0.50
C LEU A 13 -19.35 -23.32 -0.82
N ASN A 14 -20.35 -22.58 -1.26
CA ASN A 14 -20.20 -21.69 -2.41
C ASN A 14 -19.27 -20.51 -2.09
N LYS A 15 -18.75 -19.86 -3.14
CA LYS A 15 -17.81 -18.74 -3.01
C LYS A 15 -18.29 -17.65 -2.03
N LEU A 16 -19.58 -17.29 -2.10
CA LEU A 16 -20.17 -16.26 -1.24
C LEU A 16 -20.15 -16.66 0.24
N GLY A 17 -20.64 -17.86 0.55
CA GLY A 17 -20.61 -18.37 1.91
C GLY A 17 -19.19 -18.49 2.45
N TYR A 18 -18.24 -18.91 1.61
CA TYR A 18 -16.83 -19.07 1.97
C TYR A 18 -16.17 -17.74 2.34
N GLN A 19 -16.34 -16.72 1.49
CA GLN A 19 -15.87 -15.36 1.78
C GLN A 19 -16.46 -14.79 3.08
N ALA A 20 -17.71 -15.13 3.40
CA ALA A 20 -18.33 -14.72 4.65
C ALA A 20 -17.68 -15.37 5.88
N VAL A 21 -17.25 -16.64 5.79
CA VAL A 21 -16.50 -17.31 6.88
C VAL A 21 -15.12 -16.66 7.06
N GLU A 22 -14.40 -16.40 5.96
CA GLU A 22 -13.08 -15.74 6.03
C GLU A 22 -13.18 -14.35 6.66
N SER A 23 -14.18 -13.57 6.22
CA SER A 23 -14.48 -12.25 6.78
C SER A 23 -14.86 -12.35 8.26
N ALA A 24 -15.58 -13.41 8.66
CA ALA A 24 -15.95 -13.64 10.05
C ALA A 24 -14.74 -13.97 10.93
N THR A 25 -13.73 -14.67 10.39
CA THR A 25 -12.46 -14.90 11.07
C THR A 25 -11.73 -13.57 11.30
N VAL A 26 -11.60 -12.72 10.29
CA VAL A 26 -10.96 -11.39 10.46
C VAL A 26 -11.73 -10.52 11.45
N PHE A 27 -13.06 -10.52 11.35
CA PHE A 27 -13.93 -9.75 12.24
C PHE A 27 -13.86 -10.21 13.70
N CYS A 28 -13.80 -11.52 13.95
CA CYS A 28 -13.59 -12.10 15.28
C CYS A 28 -12.28 -11.60 15.91
N LYS A 29 -11.19 -11.53 15.13
CA LYS A 29 -9.90 -11.00 15.59
C LYS A 29 -10.00 -9.54 16.00
N MET A 30 -10.67 -8.72 15.18
CA MET A 30 -10.84 -7.29 15.45
C MET A 30 -11.66 -7.03 16.72
N ARG A 31 -12.63 -7.87 17.04
CA ARG A 31 -13.41 -7.76 18.30
C ARG A 31 -12.73 -8.40 19.51
N GLY A 32 -11.57 -9.05 19.34
CA GLY A 32 -10.83 -9.70 20.42
C GLY A 32 -11.56 -10.89 21.02
N ASN A 33 -12.36 -11.60 20.22
CA ASN A 33 -13.07 -12.81 20.63
C ASN A 33 -12.16 -14.05 20.45
N PRO A 34 -12.22 -15.05 21.35
CA PRO A 34 -11.31 -16.20 21.32
C PRO A 34 -11.66 -17.25 20.25
N TYR A 35 -12.93 -17.36 19.85
CA TYR A 35 -13.40 -18.36 18.88
C TYR A 35 -14.31 -17.72 17.82
N VAL A 36 -14.23 -18.22 16.58
CA VAL A 36 -15.16 -17.81 15.52
C VAL A 36 -16.48 -18.54 15.71
N GLU A 37 -17.43 -17.84 16.32
CA GLU A 37 -18.81 -18.30 16.53
C GLU A 37 -19.73 -18.08 15.31
N LEU A 38 -20.84 -18.83 15.27
CA LEU A 38 -21.91 -18.71 14.26
C LEU A 38 -22.43 -17.27 14.09
N VAL A 39 -22.47 -16.49 15.16
CA VAL A 39 -22.93 -15.10 15.12
C VAL A 39 -22.01 -14.21 14.27
N HIS A 40 -20.70 -14.47 14.25
CA HIS A 40 -19.77 -13.74 13.39
C HIS A 40 -20.05 -14.02 11.92
N TRP A 41 -20.28 -15.29 11.60
CA TRP A 41 -20.55 -15.70 10.23
C TRP A 41 -21.89 -15.18 9.73
N MET A 42 -22.95 -15.29 10.55
CA MET A 42 -24.27 -14.76 10.22
C MET A 42 -24.26 -13.23 10.06
N HIS A 43 -23.53 -12.51 10.93
CA HIS A 43 -23.37 -11.07 10.81
C HIS A 43 -22.65 -10.66 9.51
N GLN A 44 -21.61 -11.39 9.10
CA GLN A 44 -20.95 -11.12 7.81
C GLN A 44 -21.86 -11.42 6.63
N LEU A 45 -22.65 -12.50 6.68
CA LEU A 45 -23.63 -12.83 5.65
C LEU A 45 -24.71 -11.74 5.50
N LEU A 46 -25.15 -11.13 6.60
CA LEU A 46 -26.16 -10.06 6.61
C LEU A 46 -25.62 -8.70 6.15
N ASN A 47 -24.30 -8.50 6.18
CA ASN A 47 -23.66 -7.27 5.68
C ASN A 47 -23.33 -7.34 4.18
N MET A 48 -23.52 -8.51 3.56
CA MET A 48 -23.40 -8.64 2.10
C MET A 48 -24.59 -7.98 1.41
N GLN A 49 -24.43 -7.63 0.12
CA GLN A 49 -25.50 -6.97 -0.64
C GLN A 49 -26.70 -7.88 -0.90
N ASP A 50 -26.45 -9.17 -1.19
CA ASP A 50 -27.49 -10.13 -1.56
C ASP A 50 -27.00 -11.58 -1.38
N SER A 51 -27.87 -12.48 -0.92
CA SER A 51 -27.60 -13.91 -0.68
C SER A 51 -28.93 -14.67 -0.47
N ASP A 52 -28.90 -16.01 -0.44
CA ASP A 52 -30.08 -16.82 -0.11
C ASP A 52 -30.68 -16.38 1.24
N LEU A 53 -29.85 -16.03 2.23
CA LEU A 53 -30.31 -15.51 3.51
C LEU A 53 -31.15 -14.24 3.35
N HIS A 54 -30.74 -13.29 2.50
CA HIS A 54 -31.51 -12.07 2.24
C HIS A 54 -32.84 -12.38 1.55
N ARG A 55 -32.84 -13.30 0.59
CA ARG A 55 -34.06 -13.74 -0.10
C ARG A 55 -35.05 -14.40 0.86
N ILE A 56 -34.54 -15.22 1.78
CA ILE A 56 -35.35 -15.86 2.82
C ILE A 56 -35.91 -14.81 3.80
N ILE A 57 -35.12 -13.84 4.25
CA ILE A 57 -35.59 -12.74 5.12
C ILE A 57 -36.74 -11.96 4.46
N GLN A 58 -36.60 -11.64 3.17
CA GLN A 58 -37.65 -10.98 2.39
C GLN A 58 -38.89 -11.87 2.23
N HIS A 59 -38.71 -13.16 1.92
CA HIS A 59 -39.80 -14.11 1.71
C HIS A 59 -40.70 -14.26 2.95
N TYR A 60 -40.10 -14.29 4.14
CA TYR A 60 -40.82 -14.40 5.41
C TYR A 60 -41.23 -13.05 6.01
N ASN A 61 -41.00 -11.94 5.30
CA ASN A 61 -41.28 -10.57 5.73
C ASN A 61 -40.73 -10.26 7.14
N LEU A 62 -39.48 -10.70 7.39
CA LEU A 62 -38.77 -10.44 8.64
C LEU A 62 -38.16 -9.04 8.62
N ASP A 63 -38.04 -8.40 9.78
CA ASP A 63 -37.48 -7.05 9.92
C ASP A 63 -35.93 -7.09 9.92
N PRO A 64 -35.26 -6.59 8.86
CA PRO A 64 -33.80 -6.61 8.79
C PRO A 64 -33.13 -5.71 9.82
N GLY A 65 -33.73 -4.57 10.17
CA GLY A 65 -33.18 -3.65 11.17
C GLY A 65 -33.20 -4.25 12.56
N LYS A 66 -34.26 -5.02 12.86
CA LYS A 66 -34.34 -5.80 14.10
C LYS A 66 -33.32 -6.94 14.13
N ILE A 67 -33.16 -7.69 13.04
CA ILE A 67 -32.13 -8.75 12.93
C ILE A 67 -30.73 -8.16 13.15
N ALA A 68 -30.40 -7.02 12.52
CA ALA A 68 -29.11 -6.36 12.69
C ALA A 68 -28.85 -5.95 14.16
N THR A 69 -29.86 -5.41 14.83
CA THR A 69 -29.79 -5.04 16.25
C THR A 69 -29.58 -6.26 17.15
N GLU A 70 -30.31 -7.35 16.88
CA GLU A 70 -30.19 -8.62 17.60
C GLU A 70 -28.80 -9.26 17.41
N MET A 71 -28.27 -9.27 16.19
CA MET A 71 -26.92 -9.77 15.87
C MET A 71 -25.83 -8.97 16.58
N THR A 72 -25.95 -7.63 16.60
CA THR A 72 -25.01 -6.76 17.31
C THR A 72 -25.02 -7.06 18.81
N ARG A 73 -26.22 -7.20 19.40
CA ARG A 73 -26.36 -7.58 20.81
C ARG A 73 -25.76 -8.95 21.11
N ALA A 74 -25.96 -9.94 20.24
CA ALA A 74 -25.40 -11.27 20.39
C ALA A 74 -23.86 -11.26 20.33
N LEU A 75 -23.27 -10.45 19.42
CA LEU A 75 -21.82 -10.25 19.35
C LEU A 75 -21.27 -9.54 20.60
N ASP A 76 -22.03 -8.62 21.19
CA ASP A 76 -21.60 -7.90 22.40
C ASP A 76 -21.58 -8.75 23.67
N MET A 77 -22.35 -9.85 23.69
CA MET A 77 -22.34 -10.82 24.79
C MET A 77 -21.15 -11.80 24.76
N LEU A 78 -20.39 -11.83 23.66
CA LEU A 78 -19.24 -12.73 23.55
C LEU A 78 -18.07 -12.28 24.42
N PRO A 79 -17.28 -13.21 24.99
CA PRO A 79 -16.10 -12.88 25.79
C PRO A 79 -15.05 -12.14 24.94
N ARG A 80 -14.46 -11.09 25.51
CA ARG A 80 -13.44 -10.24 24.86
C ARG A 80 -12.09 -10.34 25.59
N GLY A 81 -11.01 -9.98 24.91
CA GLY A 81 -9.67 -9.87 25.48
C GLY A 81 -8.67 -10.93 24.99
N ALA A 82 -9.00 -11.68 23.93
CA ALA A 82 -8.07 -12.59 23.29
C ALA A 82 -7.09 -11.82 22.38
N SER A 83 -5.79 -12.10 22.49
CA SER A 83 -4.74 -11.51 21.64
C SER A 83 -4.59 -12.21 20.29
N ALA A 84 -5.14 -13.41 20.16
CA ALA A 84 -5.21 -14.19 18.93
C ALA A 84 -6.48 -15.07 18.91
N ILE A 85 -6.94 -15.46 17.72
CA ILE A 85 -8.02 -16.43 17.55
C ILE A 85 -7.49 -17.82 17.87
N SER A 86 -8.21 -18.56 18.71
CA SER A 86 -7.85 -19.92 19.10
C SER A 86 -8.29 -20.95 18.06
N ASP A 87 -9.55 -20.91 17.61
CA ASP A 87 -10.10 -21.83 16.58
C ASP A 87 -11.52 -21.41 16.09
N LEU A 88 -12.10 -22.16 15.14
CA LEU A 88 -13.53 -22.16 14.80
C LEU A 88 -14.34 -22.91 15.87
N SER A 89 -15.56 -22.46 16.20
CA SER A 89 -16.40 -23.19 17.17
C SER A 89 -17.00 -24.47 16.58
N ASP A 90 -17.23 -25.48 17.43
CA ASP A 90 -17.83 -26.76 17.01
C ASP A 90 -19.24 -26.58 16.42
N HIS A 91 -19.96 -25.56 16.87
CA HIS A 91 -21.28 -25.20 16.33
C HIS A 91 -21.21 -24.72 14.88
N LEU A 92 -20.10 -24.09 14.48
CA LEU A 92 -19.87 -23.66 13.11
C LEU A 92 -19.64 -24.88 12.19
N THR A 93 -18.89 -25.86 12.69
CA THR A 93 -18.66 -27.14 11.98
C THR A 93 -19.95 -27.96 11.88
N ASP A 94 -20.72 -28.11 12.97
CA ASP A 94 -22.03 -28.81 12.95
C ASP A 94 -23.00 -28.11 11.99
N ALA A 95 -23.07 -26.77 11.98
CA ALA A 95 -23.92 -26.06 11.02
C ALA A 95 -23.55 -26.35 9.56
N MET A 96 -22.26 -26.43 9.23
CA MET A 96 -21.79 -26.82 7.91
C MET A 96 -22.15 -28.26 7.54
N GLU A 97 -21.93 -29.22 8.45
CA GLU A 97 -22.29 -30.62 8.22
C GLU A 97 -23.79 -30.76 7.98
N ARG A 98 -24.62 -30.09 8.80
CA ARG A 98 -26.07 -30.09 8.64
C ARG A 98 -26.49 -29.42 7.34
N GLY A 99 -25.87 -28.29 6.98
CA GLY A 99 -26.10 -27.61 5.71
C GLY A 99 -25.80 -28.51 4.50
N TRP A 100 -24.72 -29.28 4.56
CA TRP A 100 -24.38 -30.28 3.54
C TRP A 100 -25.38 -31.43 3.49
N VAL A 101 -25.76 -32.00 4.64
CA VAL A 101 -26.73 -33.10 4.71
C VAL A 101 -28.06 -32.69 4.11
N TRP A 102 -28.60 -31.53 4.49
CA TRP A 102 -29.88 -31.06 3.95
C TRP A 102 -29.77 -30.63 2.48
N GLY A 103 -28.68 -29.94 2.11
CA GLY A 103 -28.43 -29.54 0.71
C GLY A 103 -28.32 -30.72 -0.25
N SER A 104 -27.52 -31.73 0.12
CA SER A 104 -27.25 -32.89 -0.73
C SER A 104 -28.40 -33.91 -0.74
N LEU A 105 -29.06 -34.18 0.38
CA LEU A 105 -30.11 -35.19 0.43
C LEU A 105 -31.48 -34.69 -0.04
N LEU A 106 -31.84 -33.45 0.31
CA LEU A 106 -33.17 -32.92 -0.01
C LEU A 106 -33.23 -32.24 -1.38
N TYR A 107 -32.15 -31.58 -1.79
CA TYR A 107 -32.10 -30.81 -3.03
C TYR A 107 -31.10 -31.35 -4.07
N SER A 108 -30.45 -32.48 -3.79
CA SER A 108 -29.40 -33.05 -4.65
C SER A 108 -28.32 -32.04 -5.03
N SER A 109 -28.07 -31.06 -4.16
CA SER A 109 -27.11 -29.98 -4.41
C SER A 109 -25.69 -30.49 -4.25
N SER A 110 -24.84 -30.21 -5.23
CA SER A 110 -23.39 -30.46 -5.15
C SER A 110 -22.64 -29.43 -4.31
N GLN A 111 -23.33 -28.42 -3.78
CA GLN A 111 -22.78 -27.35 -2.95
C GLN A 111 -23.67 -26.97 -1.76
N VAL A 112 -23.07 -26.38 -0.73
CA VAL A 112 -23.77 -25.74 0.40
C VAL A 112 -23.92 -24.25 0.09
N ARG A 113 -25.18 -23.81 -0.04
CA ARG A 113 -25.56 -22.40 -0.13
C ARG A 113 -25.91 -21.86 1.25
N THR A 114 -25.95 -20.55 1.42
CA THR A 114 -26.26 -19.92 2.72
C THR A 114 -27.70 -20.24 3.16
N GLY A 115 -28.61 -20.50 2.23
CA GLY A 115 -29.95 -20.99 2.54
C GLY A 115 -29.94 -22.44 3.07
N HIS A 116 -29.12 -23.33 2.50
CA HIS A 116 -28.98 -24.71 3.01
C HIS A 116 -28.40 -24.71 4.43
N LEU A 117 -27.45 -23.81 4.71
CA LEU A 117 -26.92 -23.58 6.05
C LEU A 117 -28.03 -23.17 7.04
N LEU A 118 -28.82 -22.14 6.70
CA LEU A 118 -29.91 -21.67 7.54
C LEU A 118 -30.94 -22.78 7.80
N LEU A 119 -31.31 -23.52 6.76
CA LEU A 119 -32.22 -24.67 6.89
C LEU A 119 -31.63 -25.75 7.82
N GLY A 120 -30.34 -26.06 7.68
CA GLY A 120 -29.64 -27.01 8.54
C GLY A 120 -29.59 -26.59 10.01
N MET A 121 -29.39 -25.29 10.26
CA MET A 121 -29.46 -24.70 11.60
C MET A 121 -30.88 -24.75 12.17
N LEU A 122 -31.89 -24.43 11.37
CA LEU A 122 -33.29 -24.50 11.76
C LEU A 122 -33.72 -25.94 12.02
N LYS A 123 -33.31 -26.94 11.24
CA LYS A 123 -33.73 -28.35 11.44
C LYS A 123 -33.03 -29.06 12.59
N THR A 124 -31.85 -28.60 13.00
CA THR A 124 -31.06 -29.22 14.08
C THR A 124 -31.39 -28.57 15.43
N PRO A 125 -31.93 -29.29 16.45
CA PRO A 125 -32.38 -28.69 17.70
C PRO A 125 -31.34 -27.85 18.46
N SER A 126 -30.08 -28.29 18.51
CA SER A 126 -28.97 -27.56 19.15
C SER A 126 -28.71 -26.23 18.45
N LEU A 127 -28.56 -26.25 17.13
CA LEU A 127 -28.32 -25.06 16.30
C LEU A 127 -29.52 -24.12 16.25
N ARG A 128 -30.75 -24.66 16.29
CA ARG A 128 -31.99 -23.87 16.33
C ARG A 128 -32.06 -23.03 17.60
N ASN A 129 -31.66 -23.59 18.74
CA ASN A 129 -31.64 -22.85 20.01
C ASN A 129 -30.60 -21.72 19.96
N ILE A 130 -29.43 -21.98 19.38
CA ILE A 130 -28.39 -20.96 19.18
C ILE A 130 -28.91 -19.86 18.24
N LEU A 131 -29.50 -20.22 17.10
CA LEU A 131 -30.10 -19.26 16.17
C LEU A 131 -31.15 -18.37 16.84
N LYS A 132 -32.05 -18.96 17.64
CA LYS A 132 -33.05 -18.21 18.41
C LYS A 132 -32.45 -17.31 19.48
N SER A 133 -31.33 -17.71 20.10
CA SER A 133 -30.61 -16.84 21.05
C SER A 133 -29.89 -15.68 20.36
N MET A 134 -29.40 -15.89 19.12
CA MET A 134 -28.73 -14.85 18.33
C MET A 134 -29.75 -13.86 17.73
N SER A 135 -30.85 -14.37 17.17
CA SER A 135 -31.96 -13.58 16.64
C SER A 135 -33.30 -14.32 16.81
N PRO A 136 -34.14 -13.89 17.77
CA PRO A 136 -35.53 -14.32 17.86
C PRO A 136 -36.32 -14.10 16.56
N GLU A 137 -35.96 -13.08 15.77
CA GLU A 137 -36.62 -12.78 14.49
C GLU A 137 -36.35 -13.87 13.44
N LEU A 138 -35.09 -14.32 13.25
CA LEU A 138 -34.77 -15.48 12.40
C LEU A 138 -35.40 -16.78 12.92
N GLY A 139 -35.65 -16.85 14.23
CA GLY A 139 -36.35 -17.96 14.88
C GLY A 139 -37.82 -18.13 14.51
N LYS A 140 -38.43 -17.14 13.83
CA LYS A 140 -39.82 -17.20 13.35
C LYS A 140 -39.98 -18.03 12.07
N ILE A 141 -38.89 -18.31 11.36
CA ILE A 141 -38.91 -19.08 10.12
C ILE A 141 -39.37 -20.52 10.43
N GLY A 142 -40.42 -20.97 9.75
CA GLY A 142 -40.91 -22.34 9.84
C GLY A 142 -39.92 -23.29 9.16
N PRO A 143 -39.29 -24.24 9.88
CA PRO A 143 -38.28 -25.12 9.28
C PRO A 143 -38.85 -26.05 8.22
N ASP A 144 -40.05 -26.58 8.42
CA ASP A 144 -40.73 -27.46 7.46
C ASP A 144 -41.19 -26.66 6.24
N ASP A 145 -41.77 -25.49 6.47
CA ASP A 145 -42.20 -24.58 5.41
C ASP A 145 -41.02 -24.09 4.54
N LEU A 146 -39.88 -23.72 5.15
CA LEU A 146 -38.68 -23.34 4.40
C LEU A 146 -38.13 -24.52 3.59
N ALA A 147 -38.24 -25.74 4.11
CA ALA A 147 -37.80 -26.93 3.39
C ALA A 147 -38.65 -27.16 2.13
N ASP A 148 -39.97 -27.06 2.27
CA ASP A 148 -40.93 -27.30 1.20
C ASP A 148 -40.94 -26.18 0.15
N ASN A 149 -40.72 -24.92 0.58
CA ASN A 149 -40.75 -23.73 -0.28
C ASN A 149 -39.36 -23.17 -0.60
N PHE A 150 -38.29 -23.94 -0.42
CA PHE A 150 -36.91 -23.47 -0.51
C PHE A 150 -36.58 -22.76 -1.84
N ALA A 151 -36.99 -23.35 -2.97
CA ALA A 151 -36.75 -22.79 -4.30
C ALA A 151 -37.44 -21.43 -4.49
N LYS A 152 -38.65 -21.27 -3.94
CA LYS A 152 -39.41 -20.01 -3.98
C LYS A 152 -38.85 -18.98 -3.01
N ALA A 153 -38.36 -19.41 -1.85
CA ALA A 153 -37.75 -18.54 -0.84
C ALA A 153 -36.36 -18.02 -1.26
N THR A 154 -35.68 -18.70 -2.18
CA THR A 154 -34.33 -18.35 -2.68
C THR A 154 -34.34 -17.89 -4.13
N GLU A 155 -35.51 -17.68 -4.73
CA GLU A 155 -35.67 -17.31 -6.14
C GLU A 155 -34.92 -15.99 -6.47
N GLY A 156 -34.12 -16.03 -7.53
CA GLY A 156 -33.35 -14.88 -7.99
C GLY A 156 -32.09 -14.58 -7.17
N SER A 157 -31.71 -15.47 -6.24
CA SER A 157 -30.44 -15.36 -5.50
C SER A 157 -29.23 -15.51 -6.43
N PRO A 158 -28.15 -14.72 -6.23
CA PRO A 158 -26.90 -14.89 -6.97
C PRO A 158 -26.25 -16.27 -6.73
N GLU A 159 -26.57 -16.93 -5.61
CA GLU A 159 -25.98 -18.22 -5.22
C GLU A 159 -26.39 -19.40 -6.09
N GLU A 160 -27.48 -19.29 -6.85
CA GLU A 160 -27.93 -20.33 -7.79
C GLU A 160 -26.93 -20.53 -8.95
N ARG A 161 -26.20 -19.48 -9.33
CA ARG A 161 -25.22 -19.49 -10.42
C ARG A 161 -23.79 -19.71 -9.95
N LEU A 162 -23.56 -19.81 -8.64
CA LEU A 162 -22.23 -20.02 -8.07
C LEU A 162 -21.85 -21.50 -8.07
N ARG A 163 -20.54 -21.75 -8.06
CA ARG A 163 -19.95 -23.10 -7.98
C ARG A 163 -19.34 -23.34 -6.59
N PRO A 164 -19.22 -24.61 -6.15
CA PRO A 164 -18.53 -24.95 -4.91
C PRO A 164 -17.04 -24.57 -4.98
N GLN A 165 -16.49 -24.12 -3.85
CA GLN A 165 -15.12 -23.62 -3.76
C GLN A 165 -14.07 -24.71 -4.05
N ASP A 166 -14.37 -25.98 -3.76
CA ASP A 166 -13.48 -27.12 -4.01
C ASP A 166 -13.52 -27.66 -5.45
N GLY A 167 -14.33 -27.06 -6.34
CA GLY A 167 -14.44 -27.47 -7.74
C GLY A 167 -15.09 -28.84 -7.96
N SER A 168 -15.64 -29.48 -6.92
CA SER A 168 -16.18 -30.82 -7.03
C SER A 168 -17.55 -30.86 -7.72
N GLN A 169 -17.72 -31.81 -8.65
CA GLN A 169 -19.01 -32.20 -9.21
C GLN A 169 -19.33 -33.62 -8.74
N THR A 170 -20.33 -33.79 -7.87
CA THR A 170 -20.85 -35.12 -7.52
C THR A 170 -21.91 -35.57 -8.53
N GLY A 171 -21.43 -36.12 -9.65
CA GLY A 171 -21.97 -37.24 -10.43
C GLY A 171 -23.44 -37.31 -10.88
N GLY A 172 -23.61 -37.48 -12.20
CA GLY A 172 -24.44 -38.57 -12.74
C GLY A 172 -25.67 -38.20 -13.55
N GLY A 173 -25.48 -37.80 -14.82
CA GLY A 173 -26.57 -37.65 -15.79
C GLY A 173 -26.05 -37.18 -17.14
N VAL A 174 -25.50 -38.10 -17.92
CA VAL A 174 -25.20 -37.85 -19.33
C VAL A 174 -26.53 -37.87 -20.08
N GLU A 175 -27.05 -36.70 -20.43
CA GLU A 175 -27.97 -36.55 -21.57
C GLU A 175 -27.38 -35.52 -22.55
N PRO A 176 -26.94 -35.96 -23.74
CA PRO A 176 -26.48 -35.09 -24.80
C PRO A 176 -27.71 -34.60 -25.58
N GLY A 177 -28.03 -33.31 -25.52
CA GLY A 177 -29.22 -32.81 -26.23
C GLY A 177 -29.43 -31.30 -26.14
N GLU A 178 -28.71 -30.58 -27.00
CA GLU A 178 -29.18 -29.43 -27.77
C GLU A 178 -30.12 -28.41 -27.09
N ALA A 179 -29.55 -27.29 -26.64
CA ALA A 179 -29.97 -25.98 -27.12
C ALA A 179 -28.98 -24.88 -26.71
N SER A 180 -28.58 -24.08 -27.70
CA SER A 180 -28.02 -22.73 -27.58
C SER A 180 -26.50 -22.59 -27.41
N GLY A 181 -25.78 -22.80 -28.52
CA GLY A 181 -25.17 -21.65 -29.19
C GLY A 181 -23.83 -21.09 -28.69
N ALA A 182 -23.03 -21.82 -27.92
CA ALA A 182 -21.63 -21.45 -27.70
C ALA A 182 -20.72 -22.24 -28.66
N ARG A 183 -20.13 -21.52 -29.61
CA ARG A 183 -19.08 -21.99 -30.50
C ARG A 183 -17.98 -22.69 -29.70
N GLN A 184 -17.45 -23.76 -30.28
CA GLN A 184 -16.25 -24.47 -29.86
C GLN A 184 -15.20 -23.53 -29.27
N ALA A 185 -15.03 -23.56 -27.94
CA ALA A 185 -13.84 -23.06 -27.29
C ALA A 185 -12.95 -24.28 -26.99
N ALA A 186 -12.08 -24.58 -27.94
CA ALA A 186 -10.81 -25.22 -27.62
C ALA A 186 -9.97 -24.21 -26.83
N LEU A 187 -10.25 -24.05 -25.53
CA LEU A 187 -9.49 -23.25 -24.56
C LEU A 187 -9.62 -23.93 -23.19
N GLY A 188 -8.92 -25.03 -23.03
CA GLY A 188 -8.46 -25.49 -21.72
C GLY A 188 -6.95 -25.61 -21.79
N SER A 189 -6.21 -24.76 -21.05
CA SER A 189 -4.79 -24.99 -20.67
C SER A 189 -4.06 -23.82 -19.95
N THR A 190 -4.69 -22.70 -19.57
CA THR A 190 -4.00 -21.58 -18.86
C THR A 190 -4.66 -21.12 -17.56
N GLU A 191 -5.40 -22.00 -16.88
CA GLU A 191 -6.16 -21.62 -15.68
C GLU A 191 -5.23 -21.24 -14.52
N ALA A 192 -4.05 -21.87 -14.39
CA ALA A 192 -3.10 -21.55 -13.32
C ALA A 192 -2.29 -20.27 -13.61
N LEU A 193 -1.86 -20.05 -14.86
CA LEU A 193 -1.17 -18.81 -15.24
C LEU A 193 -2.05 -17.58 -15.04
N ASP A 194 -3.32 -17.63 -15.45
CA ASP A 194 -4.24 -16.50 -15.32
C ASP A 194 -4.65 -16.24 -13.86
N GLN A 195 -4.61 -17.27 -13.00
CA GLN A 195 -4.94 -17.15 -11.57
C GLN A 195 -3.78 -16.65 -10.72
N PHE A 196 -2.54 -17.07 -11.01
CA PHE A 196 -1.38 -16.85 -10.14
C PHE A 196 -0.32 -15.93 -10.74
N CYS A 197 -0.46 -15.52 -12.00
CA CYS A 197 0.49 -14.63 -12.66
C CYS A 197 -0.19 -13.38 -13.23
N THR A 198 0.60 -12.31 -13.37
CA THR A 198 0.21 -11.08 -14.07
C THR A 198 1.07 -10.90 -15.31
N ASP A 199 0.47 -10.60 -16.46
CA ASP A 199 1.20 -10.39 -17.72
C ASP A 199 1.71 -8.94 -17.84
N LEU A 200 2.98 -8.74 -17.49
CA LEU A 200 3.63 -7.42 -17.57
C LEU A 200 3.80 -6.95 -19.03
N THR A 201 3.94 -7.87 -19.97
CA THR A 201 4.03 -7.52 -21.39
C THR A 201 2.71 -7.02 -21.96
N GLU A 202 1.59 -7.55 -21.50
CA GLU A 202 0.24 -7.08 -21.84
C GLU A 202 -0.03 -5.71 -21.21
N GLN A 203 0.25 -5.54 -19.91
CA GLN A 203 0.15 -4.24 -19.24
C GLN A 203 0.98 -3.16 -19.94
N ALA A 204 2.22 -3.48 -20.34
CA ALA A 204 3.07 -2.58 -21.12
C ALA A 204 2.45 -2.18 -22.47
N ARG A 205 1.78 -3.11 -23.17
CA ARG A 205 1.11 -2.83 -24.45
C ARG A 205 -0.15 -1.99 -24.27
N ASN A 206 -0.84 -2.16 -23.16
CA ASN A 206 -2.03 -1.38 -22.80
C ASN A 206 -1.68 0.03 -22.28
N GLY A 207 -0.40 0.31 -22.01
CA GLY A 207 0.03 1.58 -21.44
C GLY A 207 -0.24 1.70 -19.94
N GLU A 208 -0.39 0.57 -19.25
CA GLU A 208 -0.62 0.50 -17.80
C GLU A 208 0.68 0.57 -16.98
N ILE A 209 1.83 0.37 -17.64
CA ILE A 209 3.17 0.49 -17.02
C ILE A 209 3.75 1.87 -17.32
N ASP A 210 4.15 2.58 -16.27
CA ASP A 210 4.76 3.90 -16.36
C ASP A 210 6.12 3.89 -17.08
N PRO A 211 6.52 5.00 -17.73
CA PRO A 211 7.82 5.12 -18.36
C PRO A 211 8.95 4.95 -17.34
N ILE A 212 9.76 3.90 -17.51
CA ILE A 212 10.95 3.68 -16.70
C ILE A 212 12.13 4.46 -17.26
N VAL A 213 12.67 5.37 -16.45
CA VAL A 213 13.84 6.21 -16.80
C VAL A 213 15.02 5.82 -15.91
N GLY A 214 16.26 5.96 -16.41
CA GLY A 214 17.46 5.80 -15.59
C GLY A 214 17.82 4.34 -15.24
N ARG A 215 17.21 3.33 -15.85
CA ARG A 215 17.54 1.91 -15.63
C ARG A 215 17.99 1.17 -16.90
N ASP A 216 18.46 1.90 -17.90
CA ASP A 216 18.82 1.34 -19.20
C ASP A 216 19.99 0.37 -19.16
N GLU A 217 20.95 0.56 -18.26
CA GLU A 217 22.12 -0.31 -18.12
C GLU A 217 21.72 -1.66 -17.54
N GLU A 218 20.91 -1.66 -16.48
CA GLU A 218 20.40 -2.84 -15.81
C GLU A 218 19.46 -3.62 -16.74
N ILE A 219 18.59 -2.93 -17.51
CA ILE A 219 17.74 -3.56 -18.53
C ILE A 219 18.58 -4.19 -19.65
N ARG A 220 19.64 -3.52 -20.13
CA ARG A 220 20.56 -4.10 -21.12
C ARG A 220 21.26 -5.35 -20.58
N GLN A 221 21.75 -5.32 -19.34
CA GLN A 221 22.35 -6.49 -18.70
C GLN A 221 21.35 -7.64 -18.58
N LEU A 222 20.10 -7.36 -18.24
CA LEU A 222 19.03 -8.35 -18.16
C LEU A 222 18.81 -9.04 -19.52
N VAL A 223 18.73 -8.27 -20.61
CA VAL A 223 18.65 -8.79 -21.99
C VAL A 223 19.86 -9.66 -22.34
N ASP A 224 21.07 -9.18 -22.05
CA ASP A 224 22.33 -9.90 -22.32
C ASP A 224 22.36 -11.25 -21.61
N VAL A 225 21.89 -11.30 -20.35
CA VAL A 225 21.82 -12.53 -19.57
C VAL A 225 20.81 -13.51 -20.15
N LEU A 226 19.60 -13.06 -20.49
CA LEU A 226 18.56 -13.92 -21.09
C LEU A 226 18.99 -14.55 -22.42
N MET A 227 19.91 -13.91 -23.14
CA MET A 227 20.48 -14.40 -24.40
C MET A 227 21.63 -15.40 -24.24
N ARG A 228 22.14 -15.60 -23.02
CA ARG A 228 23.22 -16.57 -22.79
C ARG A 228 22.74 -18.01 -22.99
N ARG A 229 23.68 -18.88 -23.37
CA ARG A 229 23.44 -20.34 -23.46
C ARG A 229 23.42 -21.04 -22.09
N ARG A 230 24.15 -20.49 -21.11
CA ARG A 230 24.24 -20.97 -19.72
C ARG A 230 24.15 -19.77 -18.79
N GLN A 231 23.66 -19.98 -17.57
CA GLN A 231 23.39 -18.90 -16.61
C GLN A 231 22.51 -17.81 -17.22
N ASN A 232 21.42 -18.25 -17.86
CA ASN A 232 20.51 -17.41 -18.62
C ASN A 232 19.28 -16.96 -17.83
N ASN A 233 19.34 -17.10 -16.50
CA ASN A 233 18.33 -16.59 -15.59
C ASN A 233 18.97 -15.41 -14.83
N PRO A 234 18.61 -14.15 -15.12
CA PRO A 234 19.10 -13.03 -14.34
C PRO A 234 18.49 -13.06 -12.93
N ILE A 235 19.30 -12.68 -11.94
CA ILE A 235 18.81 -12.38 -10.59
C ILE A 235 19.23 -10.97 -10.19
N LEU A 236 18.24 -10.10 -10.02
CA LEU A 236 18.39 -8.73 -9.58
C LEU A 236 18.70 -8.73 -8.08
N THR A 237 19.87 -8.24 -7.70
CA THR A 237 20.27 -8.10 -6.30
C THR A 237 20.43 -6.64 -5.93
N GLY A 238 19.80 -6.22 -4.83
CA GLY A 238 19.87 -4.85 -4.35
C GLY A 238 18.96 -4.66 -3.14
N GLU A 239 19.19 -3.61 -2.37
CA GLU A 239 18.37 -3.29 -1.18
C GLU A 239 16.89 -3.07 -1.55
N ALA A 240 15.99 -3.12 -0.58
CA ALA A 240 14.58 -2.80 -0.81
C ALA A 240 14.43 -1.33 -1.23
N GLY A 241 13.52 -1.05 -2.18
CA GLY A 241 13.26 0.31 -2.65
C GLY A 241 14.17 0.87 -3.74
N VAL A 242 15.23 0.15 -4.15
CA VAL A 242 16.13 0.60 -5.25
C VAL A 242 15.48 0.52 -6.65
N GLY A 243 14.29 -0.08 -6.79
CA GLY A 243 13.60 -0.20 -8.08
C GLY A 243 13.95 -1.45 -8.88
N LYS A 244 14.08 -2.63 -8.22
CA LYS A 244 14.26 -3.92 -8.91
C LYS A 244 13.08 -4.25 -9.83
N THR A 245 11.85 -4.06 -9.36
CA THR A 245 10.63 -4.26 -10.15
C THR A 245 10.57 -3.32 -11.35
N ALA A 246 10.97 -2.05 -11.18
CA ALA A 246 11.07 -1.08 -12.28
C ALA A 246 12.02 -1.53 -13.40
N VAL A 247 13.11 -2.26 -13.11
CA VAL A 247 13.98 -2.83 -14.15
C VAL A 247 13.22 -3.89 -14.97
N VAL A 248 12.37 -4.69 -14.32
CA VAL A 248 11.58 -5.74 -14.96
C VAL A 248 10.44 -5.16 -15.80
N GLU A 249 9.74 -4.16 -15.27
CA GLU A 249 8.73 -3.37 -15.99
C GLU A 249 9.33 -2.64 -17.21
N GLY A 250 10.52 -2.06 -17.04
CA GLY A 250 11.28 -1.45 -18.13
C GLY A 250 11.65 -2.45 -19.22
N PHE A 251 11.98 -3.68 -18.84
CA PHE A 251 12.16 -4.77 -19.80
C PHE A 251 10.85 -5.16 -20.52
N ALA A 252 9.72 -5.19 -19.80
CA ALA A 252 8.40 -5.43 -20.39
C ALA A 252 8.05 -4.37 -21.45
N LEU A 253 8.30 -3.09 -21.16
CA LEU A 253 8.13 -1.98 -22.09
C LEU A 253 8.99 -2.14 -23.34
N ARG A 254 10.25 -2.60 -23.22
CA ARG A 254 11.10 -2.86 -24.37
C ARG A 254 10.59 -4.02 -25.23
N ILE A 255 10.09 -5.09 -24.63
CA ILE A 255 9.44 -6.19 -25.38
C ILE A 255 8.21 -5.65 -26.12
N ALA A 256 7.34 -4.88 -25.45
CA ALA A 256 6.13 -4.32 -26.04
C ALA A 256 6.42 -3.41 -27.24
N ARG A 257 7.51 -2.62 -27.18
CA ARG A 257 7.98 -1.74 -28.25
C ARG A 257 8.77 -2.47 -29.35
N GLY A 258 9.11 -3.75 -29.16
CA GLY A 258 9.99 -4.51 -30.06
C GLY A 258 11.47 -4.12 -29.99
N ASP A 259 11.88 -3.32 -29.00
CA ASP A 259 13.26 -2.89 -28.74
C ASP A 259 14.06 -3.95 -27.96
N VAL A 260 14.02 -5.18 -28.48
CA VAL A 260 14.74 -6.34 -27.96
C VAL A 260 15.22 -7.22 -29.12
N PRO A 261 16.26 -8.05 -28.92
CA PRO A 261 16.72 -8.99 -29.94
C PRO A 261 15.59 -9.91 -30.45
N PRO A 262 15.64 -10.41 -31.70
CA PRO A 262 14.56 -11.21 -32.29
C PRO A 262 14.11 -12.42 -31.47
N ALA A 263 15.02 -13.02 -30.70
CA ALA A 263 14.72 -14.16 -29.82
C ALA A 263 13.85 -13.80 -28.59
N LEU A 264 13.68 -12.50 -28.30
CA LEU A 264 12.89 -11.97 -27.18
C LEU A 264 11.63 -11.19 -27.61
N GLN A 265 11.45 -10.89 -28.90
CA GLN A 265 10.34 -10.06 -29.38
C GLN A 265 8.96 -10.70 -29.14
N ASN A 266 8.86 -12.02 -29.21
CA ASN A 266 7.61 -12.77 -29.03
C ASN A 266 7.53 -13.51 -27.69
N VAL A 267 8.21 -12.99 -26.67
CA VAL A 267 8.21 -13.55 -25.31
C VAL A 267 7.12 -12.88 -24.49
N ARG A 268 6.44 -13.66 -23.64
CA ARG A 268 5.57 -13.13 -22.58
C ARG A 268 6.33 -13.01 -21.27
N LEU A 269 6.21 -11.88 -20.58
CA LEU A 269 6.80 -11.69 -19.25
C LEU A 269 5.70 -11.78 -18.20
N LEU A 270 5.71 -12.85 -17.41
CA LEU A 270 4.69 -13.11 -16.40
C LEU A 270 5.27 -12.94 -14.99
N ALA A 271 4.71 -12.05 -14.19
CA ALA A 271 5.04 -11.90 -12.77
C ALA A 271 4.26 -12.90 -11.93
N LEU A 272 4.96 -13.72 -11.15
CA LEU A 272 4.36 -14.72 -10.25
C LEU A 272 3.99 -14.08 -8.92
N ASP A 273 2.73 -14.20 -8.51
CA ASP A 273 2.28 -13.76 -7.19
C ASP A 273 2.41 -14.92 -6.18
N VAL A 274 3.46 -14.86 -5.37
CA VAL A 274 3.72 -15.85 -4.32
C VAL A 274 2.66 -15.76 -3.20
N GLY A 275 2.09 -14.57 -2.97
CA GLY A 275 1.01 -14.36 -2.00
C GLY A 275 -0.27 -15.09 -2.38
N LEU A 276 -0.69 -15.00 -3.65
CA LEU A 276 -1.85 -15.76 -4.17
C LEU A 276 -1.61 -17.27 -4.15
N LEU A 277 -0.37 -17.72 -4.41
CA LEU A 277 -0.03 -19.13 -4.28
C LEU A 277 -0.15 -19.63 -2.83
N GLN A 278 0.21 -18.79 -1.86
CA GLN A 278 0.13 -19.11 -0.41
C GLN A 278 -1.29 -18.93 0.16
N ALA A 279 -2.07 -17.99 -0.38
CA ALA A 279 -3.43 -17.71 0.06
C ALA A 279 -4.33 -18.94 -0.06
N GLY A 280 -4.90 -19.38 1.05
CA GLY A 280 -5.74 -20.58 1.12
C GLY A 280 -4.99 -21.92 1.00
N ALA A 281 -3.65 -21.94 0.94
CA ALA A 281 -2.86 -23.16 0.94
C ALA A 281 -2.50 -23.59 2.38
N SER A 282 -3.48 -24.11 3.11
CA SER A 282 -3.33 -24.48 4.54
C SER A 282 -2.55 -25.79 4.76
N MET A 283 -2.34 -26.59 3.71
CA MET A 283 -1.59 -27.85 3.77
C MET A 283 -0.33 -27.80 2.90
N LYS A 284 0.79 -28.30 3.45
CA LYS A 284 2.16 -28.30 2.88
C LYS A 284 2.26 -28.73 1.40
N GLY A 285 1.35 -29.54 0.87
CA GLY A 285 1.39 -30.02 -0.53
C GLY A 285 0.58 -29.19 -1.53
N GLU A 286 -0.32 -28.32 -1.09
CA GLU A 286 -1.21 -27.59 -2.01
C GLU A 286 -0.47 -26.47 -2.74
N PHE A 287 0.34 -25.72 -2.00
CA PHE A 287 1.25 -24.73 -2.57
C PHE A 287 2.19 -25.35 -3.62
N GLU A 288 2.79 -26.50 -3.30
CA GLU A 288 3.67 -27.23 -4.22
C GLU A 288 2.93 -27.69 -5.49
N ASN A 289 1.68 -28.14 -5.37
CA ASN A 289 0.87 -28.53 -6.51
C ASN A 289 0.51 -27.33 -7.38
N ARG A 290 0.11 -26.19 -6.78
CA ARG A 290 -0.17 -24.96 -7.52
C ARG A 290 1.06 -24.45 -8.27
N LEU A 291 2.22 -24.41 -7.61
CA LEU A 291 3.48 -24.02 -8.24
C LEU A 291 3.89 -25.01 -9.35
N ARG A 292 3.66 -26.30 -9.16
CA ARG A 292 3.91 -27.31 -10.20
C ARG A 292 3.03 -27.08 -11.42
N SER A 293 1.73 -26.84 -11.24
CA SER A 293 0.81 -26.52 -12.34
C SER A 293 1.28 -25.31 -13.12
N VAL A 294 1.69 -24.24 -12.44
CA VAL A 294 2.27 -23.05 -13.07
C VAL A 294 3.53 -23.40 -13.88
N ILE A 295 4.46 -24.17 -13.31
CA ILE A 295 5.69 -24.59 -14.00
C ILE A 295 5.39 -25.45 -15.24
N ASP A 296 4.42 -26.36 -15.14
CA ASP A 296 4.04 -27.26 -16.24
C ASP A 296 3.32 -26.48 -17.37
N GLU A 297 2.44 -25.52 -17.04
CA GLU A 297 1.80 -24.63 -18.01
C GLU A 297 2.83 -23.73 -18.72
N VAL A 298 3.84 -23.21 -18.00
CA VAL A 298 4.95 -22.47 -18.63
C VAL A 298 5.71 -23.34 -19.63
N GLN A 299 5.99 -24.59 -19.28
CA GLN A 299 6.74 -25.50 -20.16
C GLN A 299 5.93 -25.96 -21.37
N ALA A 300 4.60 -26.08 -21.23
CA ALA A 300 3.70 -26.49 -22.30
C ALA A 300 3.32 -25.33 -23.24
N SER A 301 3.61 -24.07 -22.86
CA SER A 301 3.20 -22.91 -23.62
C SER A 301 3.86 -22.86 -25.02
N PRO A 302 3.07 -22.65 -26.10
CA PRO A 302 3.60 -22.50 -27.45
C PRO A 302 4.37 -21.18 -27.62
N THR A 303 4.02 -20.17 -26.81
CA THR A 303 4.73 -18.90 -26.73
C THR A 303 5.78 -18.97 -25.62
N PRO A 304 7.05 -18.63 -25.88
CA PRO A 304 8.06 -18.63 -24.82
C PRO A 304 7.69 -17.66 -23.69
N ILE A 305 7.66 -18.16 -22.46
CA ILE A 305 7.37 -17.37 -21.26
C ILE A 305 8.67 -17.15 -20.47
N VAL A 306 8.89 -15.92 -20.03
CA VAL A 306 9.85 -15.56 -18.98
C VAL A 306 9.05 -15.26 -17.73
N MET A 307 9.39 -15.95 -16.65
CA MET A 307 8.72 -15.77 -15.35
C MET A 307 9.53 -14.81 -14.48
N PHE A 308 8.90 -13.75 -13.99
CA PHE A 308 9.44 -12.90 -12.94
C PHE A 308 8.99 -13.40 -11.57
N VAL A 309 9.93 -13.55 -10.65
CA VAL A 309 9.67 -13.95 -9.26
C VAL A 309 10.30 -12.91 -8.34
N ASP A 310 9.46 -12.05 -7.76
CA ASP A 310 9.92 -11.16 -6.70
C ASP A 310 10.18 -11.95 -5.41
N GLU A 311 11.06 -11.43 -4.56
CA GLU A 311 11.51 -12.07 -3.33
C GLU A 311 11.87 -13.55 -3.51
N THR A 312 12.67 -13.89 -4.53
CA THR A 312 12.97 -15.27 -4.96
C THR A 312 13.45 -16.18 -3.81
N HIS A 313 14.07 -15.60 -2.77
CA HIS A 313 14.50 -16.32 -1.58
C HIS A 313 13.35 -16.99 -0.80
N THR A 314 12.13 -16.49 -0.91
CA THR A 314 10.91 -17.07 -0.29
C THR A 314 10.63 -18.48 -0.81
N LEU A 315 10.85 -18.72 -2.10
CA LEU A 315 10.71 -20.03 -2.74
C LEU A 315 11.91 -20.96 -2.48
N VAL A 316 13.09 -20.40 -2.20
CA VAL A 316 14.35 -21.15 -2.19
C VAL A 316 14.80 -21.58 -0.79
N GLY A 317 14.59 -20.75 0.24
CA GLY A 317 15.23 -21.01 1.53
C GLY A 317 14.73 -20.24 2.74
N ALA A 318 13.73 -19.35 2.59
CA ALA A 318 13.28 -18.52 3.71
C ALA A 318 12.54 -19.30 4.81
N GLY A 319 12.00 -20.50 4.53
CA GLY A 319 11.31 -21.29 5.55
C GLY A 319 10.24 -20.49 6.29
N GLY A 320 9.40 -19.74 5.56
CA GLY A 320 8.21 -19.13 6.14
C GLY A 320 7.24 -20.21 6.63
N ALA A 321 6.22 -19.80 7.41
CA ALA A 321 5.23 -20.63 8.11
C ALA A 321 5.02 -22.04 7.50
N ALA A 322 5.04 -23.06 8.36
CA ALA A 322 5.02 -24.49 8.04
C ALA A 322 4.42 -24.86 6.66
N GLY A 323 5.25 -24.98 5.62
CA GLY A 323 4.78 -25.38 4.29
C GLY A 323 5.63 -24.94 3.09
N THR A 324 6.32 -23.80 3.17
CA THR A 324 6.99 -23.17 2.01
C THR A 324 8.39 -23.74 1.66
N GLY A 325 8.96 -24.55 2.55
CA GLY A 325 10.39 -24.92 2.52
C GLY A 325 10.86 -25.91 1.43
N ASP A 326 10.00 -26.38 0.52
CA ASP A 326 10.34 -27.41 -0.48
C ASP A 326 10.22 -26.95 -1.97
N ALA A 327 9.81 -25.70 -2.21
CA ALA A 327 9.60 -25.18 -3.58
C ALA A 327 10.89 -25.19 -4.43
N ALA A 328 12.04 -25.02 -3.78
CA ALA A 328 13.36 -25.10 -4.40
C ALA A 328 13.57 -26.43 -5.17
N ASN A 329 13.04 -27.54 -4.66
CA ASN A 329 13.18 -28.84 -5.28
C ASN A 329 12.33 -29.00 -6.55
N LEU A 330 11.27 -28.21 -6.70
CA LEU A 330 10.46 -28.15 -7.92
C LEU A 330 11.10 -27.26 -8.99
N LEU A 331 11.73 -26.15 -8.57
CA LEU A 331 12.35 -25.19 -9.49
C LEU A 331 13.69 -25.69 -10.04
N LYS A 332 14.51 -26.34 -9.22
CA LYS A 332 15.86 -26.80 -9.61
C LYS A 332 15.88 -27.65 -10.90
N PRO A 333 15.02 -28.67 -11.08
CA PRO A 333 15.01 -29.46 -12.31
C PRO A 333 14.59 -28.65 -13.54
N ALA A 334 13.58 -27.78 -13.42
CA ALA A 334 13.09 -26.96 -14.52
C ALA A 334 14.14 -25.92 -14.98
N LEU A 335 14.78 -25.25 -14.02
CA LEU A 335 15.90 -24.34 -14.27
C LEU A 335 17.12 -25.09 -14.85
N ALA A 336 17.39 -26.31 -14.39
CA ALA A 336 18.52 -27.10 -14.86
C ALA A 336 18.38 -27.60 -16.29
N ARG A 337 17.15 -27.95 -16.69
CA ARG A 337 16.82 -28.33 -18.08
C ARG A 337 16.73 -27.13 -19.02
N GLY A 338 16.66 -25.91 -18.48
CA GLY A 338 16.49 -24.69 -19.27
C GLY A 338 15.10 -24.55 -19.88
N THR A 339 14.13 -25.34 -19.39
CA THR A 339 12.72 -25.31 -19.82
C THR A 339 11.94 -24.19 -19.14
N LEU A 340 12.47 -23.66 -18.03
CA LEU A 340 11.94 -22.49 -17.33
C LEU A 340 12.98 -21.37 -17.40
N ARG A 341 12.61 -20.22 -17.97
CA ARG A 341 13.39 -18.99 -17.92
C ARG A 341 12.83 -18.09 -16.84
N THR A 342 13.69 -17.63 -15.94
CA THR A 342 13.28 -16.87 -14.77
C THR A 342 14.11 -15.61 -14.59
N ILE A 343 13.46 -14.51 -14.25
CA ILE A 343 14.06 -13.31 -13.68
C ILE A 343 13.74 -13.33 -12.19
N GLY A 344 14.76 -13.40 -11.34
CA GLY A 344 14.57 -13.31 -9.88
C GLY A 344 14.88 -11.92 -9.35
N ALA A 345 14.27 -11.54 -8.22
CA ALA A 345 14.68 -10.36 -7.45
C ALA A 345 14.80 -10.72 -5.95
N THR A 346 15.83 -10.20 -5.28
CA THR A 346 16.07 -10.42 -3.83
C THR A 346 17.04 -9.37 -3.29
N THR A 347 17.15 -9.25 -1.96
CA THR A 347 18.19 -8.44 -1.34
C THR A 347 19.56 -9.12 -1.41
N TRP A 348 20.64 -8.34 -1.28
CA TRP A 348 21.99 -8.90 -1.28
C TRP A 348 22.22 -9.87 -0.10
N ALA A 349 21.68 -9.54 1.07
CA ALA A 349 21.77 -10.39 2.26
C ALA A 349 21.09 -11.75 2.06
N GLU A 350 19.89 -11.76 1.47
CA GLU A 350 19.16 -12.99 1.14
C GLU A 350 19.85 -13.80 0.06
N TYR A 351 20.38 -13.15 -0.99
CA TYR A 351 21.14 -13.81 -2.03
C TYR A 351 22.32 -14.60 -1.43
N LYS A 352 23.14 -13.95 -0.61
CA LYS A 352 24.27 -14.60 0.08
C LYS A 352 23.82 -15.73 1.01
N LYS A 353 22.69 -15.55 1.70
CA LYS A 353 22.22 -16.51 2.69
C LYS A 353 21.62 -17.77 2.06
N TYR A 354 20.83 -17.62 0.99
CA TYR A 354 19.98 -18.70 0.47
C TYR A 354 20.34 -19.17 -0.93
N ILE A 355 20.86 -18.30 -1.81
CA ILE A 355 21.10 -18.63 -3.22
C ILE A 355 22.57 -18.96 -3.47
N GLU A 356 23.50 -18.13 -2.99
CA GLU A 356 24.95 -18.32 -3.19
C GLU A 356 25.45 -19.64 -2.57
N LYS A 357 24.86 -20.06 -1.45
CA LYS A 357 25.21 -21.32 -0.78
C LYS A 357 24.77 -22.56 -1.55
N ASP A 358 23.87 -22.45 -2.53
CA ASP A 358 23.38 -23.58 -3.31
C ASP A 358 24.11 -23.66 -4.68
N PRO A 359 24.99 -24.66 -4.90
CA PRO A 359 25.71 -24.82 -6.17
C PRO A 359 24.81 -25.08 -7.38
N ALA A 360 23.60 -25.60 -7.19
CA ALA A 360 22.67 -25.86 -8.29
C ALA A 360 22.06 -24.56 -8.80
N LEU A 361 21.72 -23.63 -7.92
CA LEU A 361 21.11 -22.34 -8.28
C LEU A 361 22.13 -21.34 -8.81
N THR A 362 23.31 -21.23 -8.18
CA THR A 362 24.40 -20.37 -8.66
C THR A 362 24.88 -20.69 -10.09
N ARG A 363 24.76 -21.95 -10.51
CA ARG A 363 25.07 -22.38 -11.89
C ARG A 363 23.97 -22.03 -12.91
N ARG A 364 22.80 -21.57 -12.47
CA ARG A 364 21.65 -21.23 -13.31
C ARG A 364 21.31 -19.75 -13.31
N PHE A 365 21.61 -19.06 -12.22
CA PHE A 365 21.44 -17.62 -12.12
C PHE A 365 22.71 -16.84 -12.43
N GLN A 366 22.54 -15.67 -13.04
CA GLN A 366 23.57 -14.64 -13.18
C GLN A 366 23.14 -13.41 -12.40
N VAL A 367 23.99 -12.95 -11.49
CA VAL A 367 23.73 -11.76 -10.69
C VAL A 367 23.79 -10.51 -11.57
N VAL A 368 22.78 -9.67 -11.41
CA VAL A 368 22.70 -8.30 -11.95
C VAL A 368 22.48 -7.39 -10.75
N GLN A 369 23.48 -6.58 -10.41
CA GLN A 369 23.41 -5.69 -9.25
C GLN A 369 22.59 -4.46 -9.60
N VAL A 370 21.64 -4.10 -8.74
CA VAL A 370 20.81 -2.90 -8.84
C VAL A 370 21.12 -2.04 -7.63
N ASP A 371 22.00 -1.06 -7.84
CA ASP A 371 22.42 -0.14 -6.78
C ASP A 371 21.41 1.02 -6.62
N GLU A 372 21.43 1.64 -5.45
CA GLU A 372 20.76 2.92 -5.18
C GLU A 372 21.28 3.96 -6.19
N PRO A 373 20.41 4.68 -6.90
CA PRO A 373 20.82 5.71 -7.84
C PRO A 373 21.47 6.88 -7.11
N ASP A 374 22.45 7.52 -7.74
CA ASP A 374 22.97 8.80 -7.25
C ASP A 374 21.91 9.91 -7.37
N ILE A 375 22.16 11.04 -6.71
CA ILE A 375 21.20 12.17 -6.67
C ILE A 375 20.79 12.62 -8.10
N PRO A 376 21.73 12.86 -9.05
CA PRO A 376 21.35 13.26 -10.41
C PRO A 376 20.50 12.22 -11.14
N LYS A 377 20.84 10.93 -11.05
CA LYS A 377 20.07 9.82 -11.66
C LYS A 377 18.70 9.72 -11.01
N ALA A 378 18.61 9.85 -9.69
CA ALA A 378 17.34 9.82 -8.95
C ALA A 378 16.42 10.99 -9.32
N ILE A 379 16.93 12.22 -9.49
CA ILE A 379 16.15 13.36 -9.98
C ILE A 379 15.57 13.07 -11.36
N LEU A 380 16.40 12.53 -12.26
CA LEU A 380 15.96 12.17 -13.62
C LEU A 380 14.90 11.07 -13.62
N MET A 381 14.99 10.09 -12.71
CA MET A 381 13.93 9.09 -12.49
C MET A 381 12.64 9.75 -11.98
N MET A 382 12.75 10.64 -10.99
CA MET A 382 11.60 11.32 -10.38
C MET A 382 10.87 12.25 -11.37
N ARG A 383 11.57 12.86 -12.34
CA ARG A 383 10.95 13.63 -13.43
C ARG A 383 10.02 12.77 -14.30
N GLY A 384 10.34 11.49 -14.50
CA GLY A 384 9.45 10.55 -15.19
C GLY A 384 8.17 10.27 -14.40
N ILE A 385 8.29 10.16 -13.08
CA ILE A 385 7.19 9.82 -12.17
C ILE A 385 6.30 11.04 -11.86
N ALA A 386 6.86 12.26 -11.84
CA ALA A 386 6.17 13.48 -11.47
C ALA A 386 4.89 13.71 -12.30
N SER A 387 4.95 13.50 -13.61
CA SER A 387 3.79 13.69 -14.51
C SER A 387 2.59 12.80 -14.17
N MET A 388 2.84 11.58 -13.69
CA MET A 388 1.80 10.66 -13.25
C MET A 388 1.18 11.13 -11.93
N LEU A 389 2.01 11.52 -10.96
CA LEU A 389 1.54 12.06 -9.68
C LEU A 389 0.74 13.36 -9.85
N GLU A 390 1.15 14.25 -10.76
CA GLU A 390 0.40 15.45 -11.14
C GLU A 390 -0.99 15.11 -11.66
N LYS A 391 -1.10 14.13 -12.57
CA LYS A 391 -2.38 13.69 -13.15
C LYS A 391 -3.27 13.03 -12.09
N HIS A 392 -2.71 12.18 -11.24
CA HIS A 392 -3.43 11.47 -10.20
C HIS A 392 -4.02 12.41 -9.14
N HIS A 393 -3.21 13.33 -8.62
CA HIS A 393 -3.61 14.26 -7.56
C HIS A 393 -4.22 15.57 -8.07
N GLN A 394 -4.19 15.80 -9.39
CA GLN A 394 -4.63 17.06 -10.04
C GLN A 394 -3.90 18.30 -9.50
N VAL A 395 -2.62 18.13 -9.15
CA VAL A 395 -1.74 19.21 -8.68
C VAL A 395 -0.61 19.44 -9.67
N GLN A 396 0.11 20.53 -9.46
CA GLN A 396 1.33 20.82 -10.21
C GLN A 396 2.55 20.48 -9.35
N VAL A 397 3.63 20.05 -9.97
CA VAL A 397 4.91 19.75 -9.33
C VAL A 397 6.00 20.58 -10.00
N LEU A 398 6.68 21.42 -9.23
CA LEU A 398 7.85 22.15 -9.73
C LEU A 398 9.09 21.26 -9.72
N ASP A 399 10.02 21.52 -10.63
CA ASP A 399 11.29 20.80 -10.69
C ASP A 399 12.08 20.95 -9.38
N GLU A 400 12.03 22.12 -8.73
CA GLU A 400 12.62 22.30 -7.39
C GLU A 400 11.97 21.42 -6.31
N GLY A 401 10.68 21.07 -6.45
CA GLY A 401 10.00 20.12 -5.57
C GLY A 401 10.50 18.70 -5.80
N ILE A 402 10.79 18.33 -7.04
CA ILE A 402 11.41 17.04 -7.41
C ILE A 402 12.83 16.95 -6.82
N GLU A 403 13.63 17.99 -7.00
CA GLU A 403 14.98 18.08 -6.45
C GLU A 403 14.97 18.04 -4.91
N ALA A 404 14.04 18.76 -4.28
CA ALA A 404 13.82 18.72 -2.83
C ALA A 404 13.42 17.32 -2.36
N ALA A 405 12.53 16.63 -3.07
CA ALA A 405 12.09 15.28 -2.69
C ALA A 405 13.25 14.28 -2.69
N VAL A 406 14.18 14.38 -3.65
CA VAL A 406 15.38 13.53 -3.68
C VAL A 406 16.38 13.94 -2.61
N SER A 407 16.77 15.21 -2.56
CA SER A 407 17.82 15.72 -1.67
C SER A 407 17.44 15.61 -0.19
N LEU A 408 16.23 16.04 0.19
CA LEU A 408 15.78 16.00 1.58
C LEU A 408 15.54 14.56 2.04
N SER A 409 14.97 13.69 1.20
CA SER A 409 14.80 12.27 1.57
C SER A 409 16.15 11.55 1.72
N ALA A 410 17.12 11.83 0.84
CA ALA A 410 18.47 11.28 0.96
C ALA A 410 19.15 11.67 2.27
N ARG A 411 18.92 12.90 2.75
CA ARG A 411 19.55 13.43 3.96
C ARG A 411 18.84 13.02 5.25
N TYR A 412 17.52 13.14 5.30
CA TYR A 412 16.75 13.03 6.54
C TYR A 412 16.02 11.70 6.70
N ILE A 413 16.01 10.84 5.67
CA ILE A 413 15.36 9.52 5.68
C ILE A 413 16.39 8.43 5.30
N PRO A 414 17.42 8.17 6.14
CA PRO A 414 18.50 7.25 5.80
C PRO A 414 18.10 5.76 5.86
N ALA A 415 16.99 5.42 6.52
CA ALA A 415 16.54 4.04 6.68
C ALA A 415 15.90 3.43 5.40
N ARG A 416 15.68 4.24 4.37
CA ARG A 416 15.07 3.84 3.09
C ARG A 416 15.99 4.23 1.94
N GLN A 417 15.79 3.62 0.77
CA GLN A 417 16.62 3.85 -0.41
C GLN A 417 15.93 4.72 -1.45
N LEU A 418 16.72 5.46 -2.24
CA LEU A 418 16.28 6.06 -3.48
C LEU A 418 16.02 4.97 -4.54
N PRO A 419 15.05 5.17 -5.45
CA PRO A 419 14.11 6.30 -5.51
C PRO A 419 12.86 6.14 -4.62
N ASP A 420 12.64 4.99 -3.97
CA ASP A 420 11.41 4.70 -3.20
C ASP A 420 11.05 5.78 -2.16
N LYS A 421 12.02 6.23 -1.37
CA LYS A 421 11.78 7.29 -0.37
C LYS A 421 11.40 8.63 -0.99
N SER A 422 11.96 8.99 -2.15
CA SER A 422 11.62 10.24 -2.84
C SER A 422 10.28 10.16 -3.55
N VAL A 423 9.92 8.98 -4.08
CA VAL A 423 8.57 8.71 -4.64
C VAL A 423 7.52 8.87 -3.55
N SER A 424 7.68 8.18 -2.42
CA SER A 424 6.74 8.27 -1.30
C SER A 424 6.60 9.70 -0.77
N LEU A 425 7.72 10.42 -0.68
CA LEU A 425 7.73 11.80 -0.20
C LEU A 425 7.02 12.74 -1.18
N LEU A 426 7.30 12.64 -2.48
CA LEU A 426 6.67 13.47 -3.51
C LEU A 426 5.17 13.17 -3.62
N ASP A 427 4.77 11.91 -3.57
CA ASP A 427 3.36 11.48 -3.57
C ASP A 427 2.59 12.06 -2.38
N THR A 428 3.17 11.98 -1.19
CA THR A 428 2.58 12.58 0.03
C THR A 428 2.49 14.11 -0.08
N ALA A 429 3.48 14.76 -0.67
CA ALA A 429 3.44 16.21 -0.92
C ALA A 429 2.34 16.57 -1.93
N CYS A 430 2.15 15.78 -2.98
CA CYS A 430 1.07 15.96 -3.95
C CYS A 430 -0.31 15.85 -3.28
N ALA A 431 -0.52 14.79 -2.50
CA ALA A 431 -1.76 14.58 -1.75
C ALA A 431 -2.03 15.74 -0.77
N ARG A 432 -0.99 16.23 -0.09
CA ARG A 432 -1.11 17.34 0.86
C ARG A 432 -1.50 18.65 0.17
N VAL A 433 -0.89 18.95 -0.97
CA VAL A 433 -1.23 20.12 -1.78
C VAL A 433 -2.69 20.02 -2.24
N ALA A 434 -3.11 18.87 -2.77
CA ALA A 434 -4.49 18.63 -3.19
C ALA A 434 -5.50 18.84 -2.05
N VAL A 435 -5.24 18.26 -0.88
CA VAL A 435 -6.09 18.45 0.30
C VAL A 435 -6.11 19.91 0.73
N SER A 436 -4.97 20.59 0.77
CA SER A 436 -4.89 21.99 1.22
C SER A 436 -5.68 22.96 0.35
N GLN A 437 -5.86 22.65 -0.95
CA GLN A 437 -6.61 23.50 -1.89
C GLN A 437 -8.13 23.37 -1.74
N HIS A 438 -8.61 22.24 -1.21
CA HIS A 438 -10.04 21.93 -1.14
C HIS A 438 -10.60 21.81 0.29
N ALA A 439 -9.74 21.60 1.29
CA ALA A 439 -10.14 21.39 2.67
C ALA A 439 -9.88 22.62 3.56
N VAL A 440 -10.50 22.59 4.74
CA VAL A 440 -10.20 23.53 5.82
C VAL A 440 -8.83 23.17 6.41
N PRO A 441 -7.93 24.14 6.64
CA PRO A 441 -6.64 23.88 7.28
C PRO A 441 -6.80 23.23 8.65
N ALA A 442 -5.88 22.33 9.00
CA ALA A 442 -5.92 21.59 10.26
C ALA A 442 -5.99 22.51 11.49
N GLU A 443 -5.24 23.61 11.50
CA GLU A 443 -5.26 24.58 12.61
C GLU A 443 -6.63 25.22 12.82
N VAL A 444 -7.37 25.47 11.73
CA VAL A 444 -8.72 26.05 11.78
C VAL A 444 -9.72 25.00 12.29
N ASP A 445 -9.63 23.76 11.80
CA ASP A 445 -10.50 22.67 12.25
C ASP A 445 -10.25 22.31 13.73
N ASP A 446 -8.98 22.28 14.15
CA ASP A 446 -8.59 22.01 15.53
C ASP A 446 -9.13 23.07 16.50
N SER A 447 -9.00 24.36 16.16
CA SER A 447 -9.60 25.43 16.98
C SER A 447 -11.13 25.34 17.03
N ARG A 448 -11.80 25.00 15.90
CA ARG A 448 -13.26 24.77 15.90
C ARG A 448 -13.67 23.63 16.83
N ARG A 449 -13.01 22.47 16.73
CA ARG A 449 -13.28 21.31 17.61
C ARG A 449 -12.99 21.63 19.07
N ARG A 450 -11.94 22.43 19.34
CA ARG A 450 -11.60 22.86 20.70
C ARG A 450 -12.68 23.75 21.30
N ILE A 451 -13.21 24.70 20.52
CA ILE A 451 -14.32 25.56 20.93
C ILE A 451 -15.58 24.72 21.21
N GLU A 452 -15.89 23.74 20.36
CA GLU A 452 -17.03 22.83 20.57
C GLU A 452 -16.90 22.01 21.85
N ALA A 453 -15.70 21.48 22.12
CA ALA A 453 -15.42 20.75 23.37
C ALA A 453 -15.58 21.66 24.60
N LEU A 454 -15.06 22.89 24.55
CA LEU A 454 -15.19 23.88 25.64
C LEU A 454 -16.65 24.32 25.81
N ALA A 455 -17.43 24.44 24.73
CA ALA A 455 -18.85 24.77 24.81
C ALA A 455 -19.66 23.64 25.46
N THR A 456 -19.35 22.39 25.12
CA THR A 456 -19.94 21.21 25.78
C THR A 456 -19.59 21.18 27.26
N GLU A 457 -18.35 21.50 27.62
CA GLU A 457 -17.92 21.60 29.01
C GLU A 457 -18.68 22.70 29.77
N LEU A 458 -18.90 23.88 29.16
CA LEU A 458 -19.72 24.94 29.75
C LEU A 458 -21.18 24.51 29.97
N GLU A 459 -21.74 23.70 29.09
CA GLU A 459 -23.09 23.15 29.27
C GLU A 459 -23.16 22.19 30.46
N ILE A 460 -22.16 21.31 30.61
CA ILE A 460 -22.04 20.40 31.76
C ILE A 460 -21.91 21.21 33.06
N ILE A 461 -21.03 22.22 33.07
CA ILE A 461 -20.85 23.13 34.21
C ILE A 461 -22.17 23.81 34.58
N GLY A 462 -22.97 24.23 33.59
CA GLY A 462 -24.30 24.80 33.84
C GLY A 462 -25.25 23.81 34.51
N ARG A 463 -25.23 22.53 34.12
CA ARG A 463 -26.04 21.48 34.78
C ARG A 463 -25.57 21.22 36.21
N ASP A 464 -24.26 21.18 36.44
CA ASP A 464 -23.67 20.98 37.77
C ASP A 464 -23.98 22.15 38.72
N GLU A 465 -23.96 23.38 38.21
CA GLU A 465 -24.39 24.58 38.94
C GLU A 465 -25.87 24.47 39.34
N THR A 466 -26.73 24.03 38.41
CA THR A 466 -28.17 23.80 38.68
C THR A 466 -28.39 22.69 39.72
N ALA A 467 -27.47 21.72 39.79
CA ALA A 467 -27.46 20.64 40.78
C ALA A 467 -26.84 21.04 42.14
N GLY A 468 -26.31 22.26 42.27
CA GLY A 468 -25.79 22.83 43.53
C GLY A 468 -24.32 22.55 43.81
N TYR A 469 -23.53 22.13 42.81
CA TYR A 469 -22.08 21.99 42.93
C TYR A 469 -21.36 23.35 42.76
N ASP A 470 -20.24 23.54 43.47
CA ASP A 470 -19.39 24.72 43.29
C ASP A 470 -18.53 24.56 42.03
N VAL A 471 -18.77 25.45 41.06
CA VAL A 471 -18.16 25.40 39.72
C VAL A 471 -17.67 26.77 39.22
N ALA A 472 -17.65 27.79 40.09
CA ALA A 472 -17.36 29.17 39.69
C ALA A 472 -15.98 29.32 39.03
N ASP A 473 -14.93 28.84 39.70
CA ASP A 473 -13.55 28.91 39.20
C ASP A 473 -13.37 28.13 37.88
N ARG A 474 -14.02 26.96 37.78
CA ARG A 474 -13.98 26.13 36.56
C ARG A 474 -14.69 26.84 35.40
N ARG A 475 -15.84 27.47 35.65
CA ARG A 475 -16.58 28.24 34.64
C ARG A 475 -15.75 29.40 34.12
N GLU A 476 -15.12 30.15 35.01
CA GLU A 476 -14.26 31.27 34.63
C GLU A 476 -13.09 30.79 33.76
N ALA A 477 -12.39 29.73 34.17
CA ALA A 477 -11.27 29.17 33.42
C ALA A 477 -11.67 28.67 32.03
N VAL A 478 -12.77 27.92 31.90
CA VAL A 478 -13.26 27.39 30.62
C VAL A 478 -13.77 28.51 29.71
N THR A 479 -14.43 29.53 30.27
CA THR A 479 -14.90 30.70 29.50
C THR A 479 -13.73 31.51 28.96
N ALA A 480 -12.69 31.74 29.78
CA ALA A 480 -11.46 32.41 29.34
C ALA A 480 -10.74 31.61 28.25
N ALA A 481 -10.62 30.28 28.41
CA ALA A 481 -10.03 29.39 27.40
C ALA A 481 -10.82 29.41 26.08
N LYS A 482 -12.16 29.39 26.14
CA LYS A 482 -13.03 29.47 24.96
C LYS A 482 -12.87 30.79 24.23
N THR A 483 -12.84 31.90 24.97
CA THR A 483 -12.65 33.24 24.39
C THR A 483 -11.29 33.35 23.68
N SER A 484 -10.21 32.85 24.32
CA SER A 484 -8.87 32.81 23.73
C SER A 484 -8.83 31.97 22.43
N GLU A 485 -9.48 30.80 22.42
CA GLU A 485 -9.56 29.96 21.21
C GLU A 485 -10.45 30.59 20.11
N GLU A 486 -11.50 31.33 20.47
CA GLU A 486 -12.33 32.09 19.51
C GLU A 486 -11.54 33.22 18.85
N GLU A 487 -10.73 33.96 19.62
CA GLU A 487 -9.81 34.97 19.10
C GLU A 487 -8.77 34.36 18.16
N ARG A 488 -8.20 33.21 18.55
CA ARG A 488 -7.26 32.44 17.71
C ARG A 488 -7.92 31.99 16.40
N LEU A 489 -9.12 31.43 16.46
CA LEU A 489 -9.88 31.00 15.28
C LEU A 489 -10.16 32.18 14.35
N GLY A 490 -10.52 33.34 14.89
CA GLY A 490 -10.72 34.56 14.11
C GLY A 490 -9.47 34.96 13.32
N GLY A 491 -8.31 35.00 14.00
CA GLY A 491 -7.03 35.31 13.36
C GLY A 491 -6.61 34.28 12.30
N LEU A 492 -6.79 32.99 12.57
CA LEU A 492 -6.49 31.92 11.61
C LEU A 492 -7.41 31.97 10.39
N THR A 493 -8.69 32.26 10.58
CA THR A 493 -9.67 32.37 9.48
C THR A 493 -9.34 33.55 8.58
N GLU A 494 -9.01 34.72 9.15
CA GLU A 494 -8.61 35.90 8.37
C GLU A 494 -7.32 35.64 7.56
N ARG A 495 -6.32 34.99 8.17
CA ARG A 495 -5.09 34.60 7.47
C ARG A 495 -5.38 33.62 6.33
N TRP A 496 -6.18 32.58 6.60
CA TRP A 496 -6.54 31.58 5.61
C TRP A 496 -7.26 32.19 4.41
N GLU A 497 -8.21 33.11 4.62
CA GLU A 497 -8.92 33.80 3.54
C GLU A 497 -7.98 34.66 2.68
N LYS A 498 -7.02 35.36 3.31
CA LYS A 498 -5.99 36.14 2.59
C LYS A 498 -5.08 35.23 1.76
N GLU A 499 -4.55 34.17 2.36
CA GLU A 499 -3.69 33.22 1.64
C GLU A 499 -4.45 32.56 0.48
N LYS A 500 -5.70 32.15 0.70
CA LYS A 500 -6.56 31.55 -0.33
C LYS A 500 -6.77 32.47 -1.53
N ALA A 501 -7.05 33.75 -1.30
CA ALA A 501 -7.24 34.73 -2.38
C ALA A 501 -5.97 34.90 -3.24
N VAL A 502 -4.80 34.90 -2.62
CA VAL A 502 -3.51 34.99 -3.33
C VAL A 502 -3.22 33.70 -4.10
N VAL A 503 -3.50 32.52 -3.52
CA VAL A 503 -3.35 31.22 -4.18
C VAL A 503 -4.26 31.10 -5.40
N GLU A 504 -5.54 31.48 -5.30
CA GLU A 504 -6.47 31.49 -6.43
C GLU A 504 -5.97 32.37 -7.58
N LYS A 505 -5.42 33.55 -7.25
CA LYS A 505 -4.78 34.45 -8.23
C LYS A 505 -3.56 33.82 -8.89
N ILE A 506 -2.71 33.12 -8.13
CA ILE A 506 -1.52 32.42 -8.67
C ILE A 506 -1.95 31.31 -9.63
N LEU A 507 -2.96 30.50 -9.27
CA LEU A 507 -3.46 29.43 -10.12
C LEU A 507 -4.06 29.96 -11.42
N ASP A 508 -4.85 31.05 -11.37
CA ASP A 508 -5.41 31.71 -12.55
C ASP A 508 -4.33 32.29 -13.48
N LEU A 509 -3.36 33.03 -12.93
CA LEU A 509 -2.23 33.57 -13.71
C LEU A 509 -1.42 32.47 -14.40
N ARG A 510 -1.21 31.33 -13.73
CA ARG A 510 -0.53 30.17 -14.31
C ARG A 510 -1.35 29.49 -15.38
N SER A 511 -2.67 29.36 -15.20
CA SER A 511 -3.56 28.83 -16.24
C SER A 511 -3.46 29.64 -17.51
N LYS A 512 -3.53 30.98 -17.41
CA LYS A 512 -3.38 31.91 -18.54
C LYS A 512 -2.04 31.79 -19.24
N LEU A 513 -0.94 31.68 -18.47
CA LEU A 513 0.41 31.47 -19.03
C LEU A 513 0.55 30.10 -19.73
N ARG A 514 -0.22 29.10 -19.31
CA ARG A 514 -0.17 27.73 -19.85
C ARG A 514 -1.09 27.53 -21.05
N GLU A 515 -2.25 28.17 -21.12
CA GLU A 515 -3.07 28.21 -22.34
C GLU A 515 -2.31 28.87 -23.51
N GLY A 516 -1.31 29.70 -23.18
CA GLY A 516 -0.32 30.22 -24.11
C GLY A 516 0.85 29.30 -24.45
N GLY A 517 1.00 28.11 -23.88
CA GLY A 517 2.14 27.20 -24.11
C GLY A 517 1.66 25.80 -24.46
N ALA A 518 2.18 25.20 -25.53
CA ALA A 518 1.80 23.87 -26.01
C ALA A 518 1.76 22.78 -24.90
N PRO A 519 0.89 21.75 -25.03
CA PRO A 519 0.71 20.71 -24.02
C PRO A 519 1.96 19.82 -23.83
N VAL A 520 2.20 19.39 -22.59
CA VAL A 520 3.38 18.63 -22.12
C VAL A 520 3.37 17.15 -22.55
N ASP A 521 2.33 16.66 -23.22
CA ASP A 521 2.16 15.23 -23.54
C ASP A 521 2.75 14.79 -24.90
N THR A 522 3.70 15.52 -25.50
CA THR A 522 4.39 15.04 -26.73
C THR A 522 5.79 14.50 -26.40
N PRO A 523 6.05 13.18 -26.56
CA PRO A 523 7.39 12.65 -26.40
C PRO A 523 8.29 13.22 -27.50
N LEU A 524 9.32 13.97 -27.14
CA LEU A 524 10.39 14.40 -28.06
C LEU A 524 11.23 13.19 -28.47
N VAL A 525 10.77 12.46 -29.49
CA VAL A 525 11.57 11.46 -30.20
C VAL A 525 11.62 11.84 -31.68
N GLY A 526 12.69 12.55 -32.04
CA GLY A 526 13.17 12.68 -33.42
C GLY A 526 12.49 13.74 -34.29
N ALA A 527 13.32 14.67 -34.76
CA ALA A 527 13.10 15.65 -35.84
C ALA A 527 12.22 16.87 -35.52
N GLU A 528 12.90 18.03 -35.61
CA GLU A 528 12.37 19.39 -35.79
C GLU A 528 11.40 19.88 -34.70
N ALA A 529 11.97 20.59 -33.72
CA ALA A 529 11.22 21.45 -32.82
C ALA A 529 10.58 22.58 -33.65
N GLU A 530 9.38 22.35 -34.18
CA GLU A 530 8.49 23.44 -34.54
C GLU A 530 8.22 24.23 -33.26
N VAL A 531 8.73 25.46 -33.23
CA VAL A 531 8.40 26.45 -32.22
C VAL A 531 6.91 26.72 -32.36
N VAL A 532 6.09 26.02 -31.58
CA VAL A 532 4.67 26.33 -31.47
C VAL A 532 4.60 27.72 -30.85
N GLU A 533 4.36 28.75 -31.68
CA GLU A 533 4.19 30.13 -31.24
C GLU A 533 3.09 30.17 -30.17
N SER A 534 3.45 30.73 -29.03
CA SER A 534 2.51 31.03 -27.95
C SER A 534 1.40 31.93 -28.50
N PRO A 535 0.11 31.63 -28.31
CA PRO A 535 -0.97 32.53 -28.72
C PRO A 535 -1.02 33.85 -27.93
N LEU A 536 -0.11 34.07 -26.97
CA LEU A 536 0.03 35.31 -26.21
C LEU A 536 1.09 36.23 -26.84
N ASP A 537 0.72 37.50 -27.01
CA ASP A 537 1.67 38.55 -27.39
C ASP A 537 2.77 38.69 -26.31
N ASP A 538 4.03 38.91 -26.71
CA ASP A 538 5.20 38.89 -25.83
C ASP A 538 5.07 39.91 -24.67
N ALA A 539 4.42 41.05 -24.94
CA ALA A 539 4.11 42.06 -23.94
C ALA A 539 3.11 41.58 -22.89
N ALA A 540 2.06 40.87 -23.30
CA ALA A 540 1.06 40.29 -22.41
C ALA A 540 1.65 39.17 -21.54
N ARG A 541 2.51 38.33 -22.14
CA ARG A 541 3.25 37.28 -21.42
C ARG A 541 4.19 37.86 -20.37
N THR A 542 4.92 38.93 -20.72
CA THR A 542 5.83 39.62 -19.79
C THR A 542 5.08 40.21 -18.60
N GLN A 543 3.91 40.80 -18.84
CA GLN A 543 3.06 41.34 -17.77
C GLN A 543 2.54 40.24 -16.84
N LEU A 544 2.01 39.14 -17.39
CA LEU A 544 1.52 38.00 -16.60
C LEU A 544 2.63 37.37 -15.74
N LEU A 545 3.86 37.28 -16.27
CA LEU A 545 5.03 36.81 -15.50
C LEU A 545 5.40 37.77 -14.36
N ALA A 546 5.30 39.09 -14.58
CA ALA A 546 5.54 40.08 -13.54
C ALA A 546 4.48 40.00 -12.43
N ASP A 547 3.21 39.86 -12.81
CA ASP A 547 2.09 39.71 -11.87
C ASP A 547 2.20 38.40 -11.06
N LEU A 548 2.59 37.30 -11.71
CA LEU A 548 2.82 36.01 -11.06
C LEU A 548 3.97 36.11 -10.04
N LYS A 549 5.07 36.77 -10.41
CA LYS A 549 6.22 36.97 -9.52
C LYS A 549 5.85 37.84 -8.31
N ALA A 550 5.03 38.86 -8.51
CA ALA A 550 4.52 39.70 -7.43
C ALA A 550 3.61 38.89 -6.48
N ALA A 551 2.68 38.10 -7.02
CA ALA A 551 1.77 37.27 -6.23
C ALA A 551 2.51 36.16 -5.44
N ASN A 552 3.50 35.50 -6.04
CA ASN A 552 4.32 34.52 -5.31
C ASN A 552 5.06 35.18 -4.12
N ARG A 553 5.61 36.38 -4.31
CA ARG A 553 6.30 37.11 -3.24
C ARG A 553 5.35 37.51 -2.11
N GLU A 554 4.17 38.02 -2.48
CA GLU A 554 3.09 38.33 -1.54
C GLU A 554 2.70 37.09 -0.72
N LEU A 555 2.56 35.93 -1.37
CA LEU A 555 2.26 34.68 -0.68
C LEU A 555 3.37 34.27 0.28
N THR A 556 4.64 34.33 -0.13
CA THR A 556 5.77 33.99 0.74
C THR A 556 5.83 34.90 1.98
N ASP A 557 5.60 36.21 1.80
CA ASP A 557 5.59 37.18 2.90
C ASP A 557 4.41 36.95 3.87
N LEU A 558 3.25 36.50 3.37
CA LEU A 558 2.09 36.14 4.19
C LEU A 558 2.27 34.83 4.97
N GLN A 559 2.89 33.84 4.34
CA GLN A 559 2.98 32.47 4.87
C GLN A 559 4.13 32.27 5.85
N GLY A 560 5.29 32.89 5.59
CA GLY A 560 6.49 32.68 6.39
C GLY A 560 6.81 31.19 6.55
N GLU A 561 6.96 30.73 7.79
CA GLU A 561 7.30 29.33 8.12
C GLU A 561 6.07 28.41 8.29
N SER A 562 4.85 28.96 8.38
CA SER A 562 3.62 28.21 8.65
C SER A 562 2.52 28.50 7.63
N PRO A 563 2.61 27.92 6.42
CA PRO A 563 1.60 28.06 5.38
C PRO A 563 0.31 27.31 5.74
N LEU A 564 -0.85 27.96 5.61
CA LEU A 564 -2.16 27.33 5.82
C LEU A 564 -2.69 26.65 4.55
N ILE A 565 -2.25 27.12 3.37
CA ILE A 565 -2.63 26.57 2.06
C ILE A 565 -1.39 26.44 1.17
N LEU A 566 -1.27 25.34 0.43
CA LEU A 566 -0.15 25.13 -0.49
C LEU A 566 -0.65 25.24 -1.95
N PRO A 567 -0.14 26.19 -2.75
CA PRO A 567 -0.57 26.35 -4.14
C PRO A 567 -0.01 25.27 -5.08
N ILE A 568 1.18 24.74 -4.76
CA ILE A 568 1.90 23.82 -5.62
C ILE A 568 2.85 22.94 -4.80
N VAL A 569 3.27 21.81 -5.36
CA VAL A 569 4.38 21.02 -4.82
C VAL A 569 5.71 21.69 -5.19
N ASP A 570 6.23 22.47 -4.26
CA ASP A 570 7.55 23.11 -4.29
C ASP A 570 8.46 22.57 -3.17
N HIS A 571 9.61 23.21 -2.98
CA HIS A 571 10.53 22.85 -1.89
C HIS A 571 9.85 22.94 -0.50
N GLN A 572 9.02 23.96 -0.25
CA GLN A 572 8.38 24.17 1.05
C GLN A 572 7.33 23.10 1.33
N ALA A 573 6.52 22.74 0.33
CA ALA A 573 5.55 21.65 0.42
C ALA A 573 6.24 20.33 0.78
N VAL A 574 7.33 19.99 0.08
CA VAL A 574 8.09 18.76 0.34
C VAL A 574 8.76 18.80 1.72
N ALA A 575 9.40 19.92 2.08
CA ALA A 575 10.04 20.07 3.38
C ALA A 575 9.04 19.97 4.54
N SER A 576 7.80 20.45 4.37
CA SER A 576 6.74 20.29 5.37
C SER A 576 6.44 18.81 5.66
N VAL A 577 6.42 17.97 4.63
CA VAL A 577 6.17 16.53 4.78
C VAL A 577 7.34 15.85 5.47
N VAL A 578 8.58 16.19 5.10
CA VAL A 578 9.77 15.69 5.80
C VAL A 578 9.75 16.11 7.26
N GLY A 579 9.34 17.35 7.56
CA GLY A 579 9.23 17.86 8.91
C GLY A 579 8.27 17.05 9.76
N ASP A 580 7.11 16.68 9.22
CA ASP A 580 6.15 15.82 9.92
C ASP A 580 6.66 14.39 10.11
N TRP A 581 7.36 13.83 9.12
CA TRP A 581 7.90 12.48 9.20
C TRP A 581 9.06 12.34 10.19
N THR A 582 9.85 13.40 10.33
CA THR A 582 11.12 13.37 11.08
C THR A 582 11.07 14.16 12.39
N GLY A 583 10.08 15.02 12.57
CA GLY A 583 9.98 15.99 13.67
C GLY A 583 10.92 17.20 13.54
N ILE A 584 11.61 17.35 12.40
CA ILE A 584 12.59 18.42 12.18
C ILE A 584 11.87 19.66 11.63
N PRO A 585 12.02 20.86 12.21
CA PRO A 585 11.34 22.05 11.70
C PRO A 585 11.78 22.44 10.28
N VAL A 586 10.82 22.81 9.42
CA VAL A 586 11.05 23.24 8.02
C VAL A 586 12.09 24.36 7.93
N GLY A 587 12.02 25.37 8.80
CA GLY A 587 12.98 26.48 8.85
C GLY A 587 14.42 26.05 9.16
N ARG A 588 14.64 24.88 9.79
CA ARG A 588 15.99 24.31 9.95
C ARG A 588 16.47 23.56 8.70
N MET A 589 15.56 23.03 7.88
CA MET A 589 15.89 22.32 6.62
C MET A 589 16.20 23.26 5.46
N VAL A 590 15.50 24.41 5.40
CA VAL A 590 15.63 25.41 4.32
C VAL A 590 16.94 26.21 4.43
N LYS A 591 17.59 26.23 5.61
CA LYS A 591 18.89 26.89 5.77
C LYS A 591 19.93 26.19 4.91
N ASP A 592 20.63 26.98 4.10
CA ASP A 592 21.69 26.51 3.22
C ASP A 592 22.65 25.60 4.01
N GLU A 593 22.85 24.37 3.52
CA GLU A 593 23.77 23.41 4.09
C GLU A 593 25.18 24.01 4.19
N ILE A 594 25.53 24.87 3.23
CA ILE A 594 26.79 25.60 3.21
C ILE A 594 26.85 26.57 4.39
N ASP A 595 25.79 27.35 4.64
CA ASP A 595 25.75 28.29 5.76
C ASP A 595 25.84 27.60 7.12
N THR A 596 25.14 26.47 7.25
CA THR A 596 25.19 25.62 8.47
C THR A 596 26.59 25.06 8.71
N VAL A 597 27.28 24.64 7.65
CA VAL A 597 28.66 24.12 7.73
C VAL A 597 29.68 25.24 7.97
N LEU A 598 29.47 26.43 7.40
CA LEU A 598 30.31 27.61 7.62
C LEU A 598 30.25 28.07 9.08
N HIS A 599 29.06 28.08 9.69
CA HIS A 599 28.84 28.50 11.07
C HIS A 599 28.80 27.33 12.08
N LEU A 600 29.28 26.14 11.68
CA LEU A 600 29.20 24.92 12.50
C LEU A 600 29.86 25.07 13.88
N GLU A 601 30.97 25.81 13.96
CA GLU A 601 31.64 26.12 15.25
C GLU A 601 30.69 26.85 16.21
N GLU A 602 30.00 27.89 15.73
CA GLU A 602 29.06 28.68 16.52
C GLU A 602 27.82 27.88 16.93
N HIS A 603 27.33 27.03 16.04
CA HIS A 603 26.21 26.14 16.32
C HIS A 603 26.54 25.12 17.40
N LEU A 604 27.72 24.50 17.35
CA LEU A 604 28.17 23.56 18.37
C LEU A 604 28.44 24.25 19.72
N ALA A 605 29.01 25.47 19.71
CA ALA A 605 29.33 26.23 20.92
C ALA A 605 28.09 26.65 21.73
N LYS A 606 26.90 26.73 21.12
CA LYS A 606 25.62 26.97 21.84
C LYS A 606 25.26 25.85 22.80
N ARG A 607 25.70 24.62 22.53
CA ARG A 607 25.34 23.41 23.28
C ARG A 607 26.53 22.82 24.06
N VAL A 608 27.72 22.86 23.47
CA VAL A 608 28.96 22.37 24.10
C VAL A 608 29.77 23.56 24.62
N ILE A 609 29.62 23.85 25.91
CA ILE A 609 30.22 25.03 26.54
C ILE A 609 31.67 24.75 26.96
N GLY A 610 32.58 25.68 26.65
CA GLY A 610 33.96 25.66 27.12
C GLY A 610 34.90 24.69 26.40
N GLN A 611 34.50 24.20 25.21
CA GLN A 611 35.28 23.28 24.37
C GLN A 611 35.60 23.89 22.99
N ASP A 612 35.72 25.22 22.91
CA ASP A 612 35.83 25.99 21.65
C ASP A 612 36.94 25.46 20.71
N HIS A 613 38.10 25.11 21.29
CA HIS A 613 39.21 24.52 20.53
C HIS A 613 38.83 23.20 19.84
N ALA A 614 38.07 22.33 20.52
CA ALA A 614 37.61 21.07 19.95
C ALA A 614 36.55 21.31 18.86
N MET A 615 35.60 22.22 19.10
CA MET A 615 34.55 22.55 18.13
C MET A 615 35.13 23.12 16.85
N LYS A 616 36.12 24.02 16.97
CA LYS A 616 36.85 24.59 15.83
C LYS A 616 37.59 23.55 15.00
N MET A 617 38.23 22.56 15.63
CA MET A 617 38.89 21.47 14.91
C MET A 617 37.90 20.57 14.17
N ILE A 618 36.78 20.24 14.81
CA ILE A 618 35.70 19.45 14.21
C ILE A 618 35.11 20.20 13.01
N ALA A 619 34.75 21.47 13.20
CA ALA A 619 34.17 22.32 12.17
C ALA A 619 35.08 22.46 10.94
N LYS A 620 36.37 22.78 11.17
CA LYS A 620 37.35 22.91 10.08
C LYS A 620 37.50 21.63 9.26
N ARG A 621 37.50 20.47 9.91
CA ARG A 621 37.62 19.17 9.22
C ARG A 621 36.40 18.90 8.35
N ILE A 622 35.21 19.18 8.86
CA ILE A 622 33.95 18.97 8.14
C ILE A 622 33.82 19.94 6.96
N GLN A 623 34.18 21.20 7.14
CA GLN A 623 34.28 22.20 6.06
C GLN A 623 35.24 21.73 4.95
N THR A 624 36.41 21.18 5.31
CA THR A 624 37.39 20.68 4.34
C THR A 624 36.83 19.51 3.51
N SER A 625 36.12 18.59 4.16
CA SER A 625 35.47 17.46 3.49
C SER A 625 34.37 17.93 2.54
N ARG A 626 33.53 18.87 2.99
CA ARG A 626 32.42 19.44 2.20
C ARG A 626 32.90 20.29 1.01
N ALA A 627 34.08 20.90 1.11
CA ALA A 627 34.72 21.60 0.00
C ALA A 627 35.28 20.65 -1.10
N GLY A 628 35.16 19.33 -0.95
CA GLY A 628 35.67 18.35 -1.92
C GLY A 628 37.20 18.28 -1.99
N LEU A 629 37.89 18.81 -0.98
CA LEU A 629 39.36 18.88 -0.92
C LEU A 629 40.00 17.62 -0.32
N ASP A 630 39.21 16.56 -0.07
CA ASP A 630 39.67 15.29 0.49
C ASP A 630 39.33 14.10 -0.41
N ASN A 631 39.92 12.95 -0.10
CA ASN A 631 39.68 11.71 -0.83
C ASN A 631 38.23 11.21 -0.61
N PRO A 632 37.44 11.02 -1.69
CA PRO A 632 36.05 10.54 -1.61
C PRO A 632 35.87 9.19 -0.91
N SER A 633 36.92 8.35 -0.88
CA SER A 633 36.86 7.03 -0.25
C SER A 633 37.12 7.05 1.26
N LYS A 634 37.27 8.22 1.88
CA LYS A 634 37.51 8.37 3.32
C LYS A 634 36.26 8.93 4.03
N PRO A 635 36.03 8.54 5.29
CA PRO A 635 34.97 9.15 6.08
C PRO A 635 35.21 10.67 6.26
N ILE A 636 34.11 11.43 6.33
CA ILE A 636 34.09 12.90 6.44
C ILE A 636 35.02 13.41 7.56
N GLY A 637 35.04 12.72 8.70
CA GLY A 637 35.96 12.98 9.79
C GLY A 637 36.10 11.79 10.72
N VAL A 638 37.30 11.59 11.25
CA VAL A 638 37.57 10.62 12.32
C VAL A 638 38.11 11.41 13.50
N PHE A 639 37.38 11.39 14.61
CA PHE A 639 37.71 12.17 15.80
C PHE A 639 37.85 11.25 17.01
N MET A 640 38.86 11.51 17.84
CA MET A 640 39.00 10.89 19.16
C MET A 640 38.77 11.96 20.22
N LEU A 641 37.60 11.94 20.86
CA LEU A 641 37.26 12.86 21.94
C LEU A 641 37.87 12.35 23.25
N ALA A 642 38.98 12.95 23.69
CA ALA A 642 39.71 12.55 24.90
C ALA A 642 39.48 13.56 26.03
N GLY A 643 39.04 13.09 27.20
CA GLY A 643 38.79 13.92 28.38
C GLY A 643 38.14 13.13 29.51
N THR A 644 38.07 13.71 30.72
CA THR A 644 37.42 13.09 31.89
C THR A 644 35.92 12.84 31.66
N SER A 645 35.31 11.96 32.45
CA SER A 645 33.85 11.72 32.32
C SER A 645 33.05 12.99 32.64
N GLY A 646 31.94 13.21 31.95
CA GLY A 646 31.04 14.36 32.16
C GLY A 646 31.43 15.66 31.44
N VAL A 647 32.55 15.72 30.71
CA VAL A 647 33.01 16.95 30.03
C VAL A 647 32.34 17.26 28.68
N GLY A 648 31.26 16.54 28.32
CA GLY A 648 30.52 16.79 27.08
C GLY A 648 31.02 16.06 25.82
N LYS A 649 31.76 14.94 25.96
CA LYS A 649 32.20 14.11 24.82
C LYS A 649 31.01 13.55 24.01
N THR A 650 30.09 12.87 24.71
CA THR A 650 28.87 12.33 24.10
C THR A 650 27.99 13.46 23.58
N GLU A 651 27.88 14.55 24.34
CA GLU A 651 27.13 15.75 23.95
C GLU A 651 27.65 16.36 22.63
N THR A 652 28.96 16.33 22.41
CA THR A 652 29.56 16.79 21.15
C THR A 652 29.10 15.95 19.96
N ALA A 653 29.02 14.63 20.12
CA ALA A 653 28.54 13.75 19.06
C ALA A 653 27.05 13.96 18.76
N LEU A 654 26.24 14.14 19.81
CA LEU A 654 24.81 14.43 19.68
C LEU A 654 24.55 15.80 19.03
N ALA A 655 25.26 16.85 19.48
CA ALA A 655 25.18 18.19 18.89
C ALA A 655 25.59 18.18 17.40
N LEU A 656 26.63 17.40 17.07
CA LEU A 656 27.07 17.24 15.68
C LEU A 656 26.02 16.51 14.82
N ALA A 657 25.39 15.48 15.40
CA ALA A 657 24.31 14.75 14.75
C ALA A 657 23.08 15.63 14.48
N GLU A 658 22.70 16.43 15.48
CA GLU A 658 21.59 17.40 15.36
C GLU A 658 21.86 18.44 14.28
N VAL A 659 23.03 19.09 14.29
CA VAL A 659 23.33 20.20 13.38
C VAL A 659 23.53 19.73 11.93
N LEU A 660 24.18 18.59 11.71
CA LEU A 660 24.50 18.14 10.35
C LEU A 660 23.46 17.22 9.73
N TYR A 661 22.85 16.37 10.55
CA TYR A 661 21.94 15.32 10.08
C TYR A 661 20.50 15.55 10.56
N GLY A 662 20.26 16.66 11.27
CA GLY A 662 18.92 17.11 11.64
C GLY A 662 18.36 16.44 12.89
N GLY A 663 19.11 15.57 13.58
CA GLY A 663 18.62 14.97 14.82
C GLY A 663 19.63 14.09 15.53
N GLU A 664 19.49 13.99 16.85
CA GLU A 664 20.33 13.15 17.73
C GLU A 664 20.18 11.65 17.46
N GLN A 665 18.99 11.23 17.02
CA GLN A 665 18.67 9.86 16.65
C GLN A 665 19.52 9.31 15.50
N ASN A 666 20.23 10.19 14.78
CA ASN A 666 21.16 9.81 13.72
C ASN A 666 22.54 9.36 14.26
N VAL A 667 22.76 9.39 15.58
CA VAL A 667 23.95 8.80 16.20
C VAL A 667 23.82 7.28 16.19
N ILE A 668 24.73 6.61 15.46
CA ILE A 668 24.89 5.16 15.48
C ILE A 668 26.01 4.84 16.47
N THR A 669 25.69 4.17 17.59
CA THR A 669 26.64 3.76 18.64
C THR A 669 27.18 2.35 18.45
#